data_AF-A0A5D0P6I2-F1
#
_entry.id   AF-A0A5D0P6I2-F1
#
_cell.length_a   1.000
_cell.length_b   1.000
_cell.length_c   1.000
_cell.angle_alpha   90.00
_cell.angle_beta   90.00
_cell.angle_gamma   90.00
#
_symmetry.space_group_name_H-M   'P 1'
#
loop_
_entity.id
_entity.type
_entity.pdbx_description
1 polymer ?
#
loop_
_entity_poly.entity_id
_entity_poly.type
_entity_poly.pdbx_seq_one_letter_code
_entity_poly.pdbx_strand_id
1 'polypeptide(L)'
;MRRGRVRHHALAARGRGHDRPGHDQGVRRVQRGRPRLPAERHPLHPARRHPLRHPPGLAEGRHGRDHQPGRRRRAGETPAGHRRAARPRPGRLAALGEGALRGPAAPAADQGRPHAQDHGSVIVKNLRTCDLTDPLGLEATRPALSWQLTDATAQTAYHVQVAGLWDSGEVESADQRVLYGGEPLTSGTAARWRVRVRDADGAWSGWSREASFELGLLSPDDWSAAWITHPDWYDENDDPRVGEGRPLPLLAGEFTLAAPPVSARLHVAGLGVYVASVNGAPVTDAVLEPPYSDFTQRVVCATHDVTALLREGRNAIGVALGPGIAHVFPHQDRYMKFFGSQAAPRAIAQLEVSYADGTTGRFVTGADWLATEGPTTRSHWYGGEDHDARLELPGWDAPGTDRSSWRPVTVRPEGTDMLRSRACPPIRITERLPATGKLVATDGTAVFDVGAVTAGWPELRLDLPAGRYLRLLPGDQLDAFGRVVQSKPTTGAPIFSTYVTKDGPQTWHPSFRYDGFRYVEVQGLPEHVGADAVTALVLRADNEHVGRFETSRPLIDDIHRIIDRAVRGNMYSVLTDCPHREKLGWLEQAHLLFDVVAYNYDVAAYCRELLAGIAEAQTGEGLVPDTAPEYVVFEGAFRDDPNWGGALIRMPWQIYRWYGDTTAMARHYDAMNRYLDYLTGKAENGILGHGLGDWFGLDDSTPVPLVSTWGYWRAAATMAKVAGVLGRDDDAKRFRALTDTISAAFTGAFRQDDGGFGGQASQVFALDMGVVPDELAPGALDRLSRDVRDGALTVGEIALPALYQVLTRAGRHEELWGFANSTSHPSYGYQVRHGATALTEAWDGPTRGLSQNHYMLGAIDAWFYRGLGGIGQAPGSNGFRRLIVAPAAPGDLESVRAATRTPYGQVGVSWQRSDGEFALEVEVPPGSSAEVRLPDLGLTRHTAPEGAVAVGERAWQVRAGQWTFGATK
;
A
#
# COMPACT_ATOMS: atom_id res chain seq x y z
N MET A 1 -10.45 -26.44 69.73
CA MET A 1 -10.13 -25.79 71.02
C MET A 1 -10.08 -24.28 70.79
N ARG A 2 -10.29 -23.31 71.71
CA ARG A 2 -10.89 -23.11 73.07
C ARG A 2 -10.72 -21.59 73.31
N ARG A 3 -11.63 -20.69 73.73
CA ARG A 3 -13.07 -20.56 74.09
C ARG A 3 -13.52 -19.13 73.61
N GLY A 4 -14.77 -18.65 73.62
CA GLY A 4 -16.07 -19.24 73.93
C GLY A 4 -16.95 -18.33 74.82
N ARG A 5 -18.19 -18.01 74.37
CA ARG A 5 -19.15 -16.97 74.90
C ARG A 5 -18.77 -15.53 74.42
N VAL A 6 -19.68 -14.55 74.26
CA VAL A 6 -21.05 -14.33 74.79
C VAL A 6 -22.07 -13.86 73.70
N ARG A 7 -23.33 -14.32 73.86
CA ARG A 7 -24.70 -13.79 73.50
C ARG A 7 -24.85 -12.44 72.73
N HIS A 8 -25.96 -12.12 72.03
CA HIS A 8 -27.38 -12.54 72.22
C HIS A 8 -28.22 -12.64 70.91
N HIS A 9 -29.53 -12.87 71.03
CA HIS A 9 -30.46 -13.27 69.94
C HIS A 9 -31.19 -12.10 69.25
N ALA A 10 -31.69 -12.36 68.03
CA ALA A 10 -32.69 -11.56 67.31
C ALA A 10 -34.09 -12.21 67.34
N LEU A 11 -35.14 -11.45 67.04
CA LEU A 11 -36.46 -11.91 66.53
C LEU A 11 -37.28 -10.72 65.98
N ALA A 12 -38.35 -10.99 65.21
CA ALA A 12 -39.11 -9.98 64.44
C ALA A 12 -40.62 -9.99 64.75
N ALA A 13 -41.32 -8.87 64.45
CA ALA A 13 -42.77 -8.71 64.63
C ALA A 13 -43.42 -7.80 63.54
N ARG A 14 -44.77 -7.69 63.54
CA ARG A 14 -45.60 -7.04 62.49
C ARG A 14 -46.68 -6.11 63.08
N GLY A 15 -47.17 -5.15 62.29
CA GLY A 15 -48.41 -4.35 62.51
C GLY A 15 -48.20 -2.87 62.16
N ARG A 16 -48.94 -2.17 61.29
CA ARG A 16 -50.40 -1.95 61.08
C ARG A 16 -51.07 -0.98 62.08
N GLY A 17 -51.52 0.18 61.59
CA GLY A 17 -52.37 1.15 62.28
C GLY A 17 -52.60 2.43 61.45
N HIS A 18 -53.85 2.91 61.36
CA HIS A 18 -54.27 4.10 60.60
C HIS A 18 -54.16 5.41 61.43
N ASP A 19 -54.09 6.59 60.78
CA ASP A 19 -55.24 7.53 60.69
C ASP A 19 -55.00 8.77 59.80
N ARG A 20 -56.07 9.57 59.59
CA ARG A 20 -56.19 10.82 58.79
C ARG A 20 -57.18 11.74 59.53
N PRO A 21 -57.06 13.10 59.50
CA PRO A 21 -57.30 13.96 58.31
C PRO A 21 -56.36 15.19 58.24
N GLY A 22 -56.45 16.15 57.28
CA GLY A 22 -57.21 16.27 56.01
C GLY A 22 -57.28 17.74 55.51
N HIS A 23 -57.58 17.94 54.21
CA HIS A 23 -57.90 19.23 53.52
C HIS A 23 -56.78 20.32 53.41
N ASP A 24 -56.68 21.13 52.34
CA ASP A 24 -57.31 21.11 50.98
C ASP A 24 -56.49 21.95 49.94
N GLN A 25 -56.74 21.74 48.64
CA GLN A 25 -56.36 22.57 47.45
C GLN A 25 -54.85 22.73 47.07
N GLY A 26 -54.44 22.70 45.79
CA GLY A 26 -55.20 22.29 44.60
C GLY A 26 -54.50 22.43 43.23
N VAL A 27 -54.70 21.39 42.38
CA VAL A 27 -54.99 21.47 40.91
C VAL A 27 -53.84 21.65 39.85
N ARG A 28 -53.83 20.73 38.85
CA ARG A 28 -53.23 20.77 37.48
C ARG A 28 -51.69 20.60 37.32
N ARG A 29 -51.14 19.94 36.28
CA ARG A 29 -51.67 18.97 35.25
C ARG A 29 -50.50 18.30 34.44
N VAL A 30 -50.70 17.08 33.91
CA VAL A 30 -49.94 16.39 32.80
C VAL A 30 -48.41 16.19 32.99
N GLN A 31 -47.72 15.04 32.96
CA GLN A 31 -47.80 13.69 32.32
C GLN A 31 -46.94 13.52 31.01
N ARG A 32 -46.06 12.49 31.03
CA ARG A 32 -45.30 11.84 29.92
C ARG A 32 -44.08 12.56 29.31
N GLY A 33 -43.10 11.75 28.85
CA GLY A 33 -42.23 12.12 27.72
C GLY A 33 -40.70 12.02 27.90
N ARG A 34 -40.12 10.85 28.24
CA ARG A 34 -38.73 10.57 27.81
C ARG A 34 -38.77 10.03 26.38
N PRO A 35 -38.03 10.60 25.41
CA PRO A 35 -38.01 10.09 24.04
C PRO A 35 -37.27 8.73 24.02
N ARG A 36 -37.94 7.70 23.50
CA ARG A 36 -37.25 6.58 22.85
C ARG A 36 -37.00 7.01 21.41
N LEU A 37 -35.75 6.95 20.95
CA LEU A 37 -35.47 7.06 19.52
C LEU A 37 -36.10 5.85 18.79
N PRO A 38 -36.62 6.04 17.57
CA PRO A 38 -37.25 4.97 16.82
C PRO A 38 -36.19 3.99 16.29
N ALA A 39 -36.42 2.69 16.50
CA ALA A 39 -35.68 1.65 15.81
C ALA A 39 -36.26 1.47 14.40
N GLU A 40 -35.82 2.30 13.44
CA GLU A 40 -36.15 2.09 12.04
C GLU A 40 -35.42 0.87 11.51
N ARG A 41 -36.19 -0.18 11.18
CA ARG A 41 -35.66 -1.39 10.57
C ARG A 41 -35.36 -1.13 9.11
N HIS A 42 -34.07 -1.05 8.74
CA HIS A 42 -33.65 -1.22 7.34
C HIS A 42 -33.58 -2.72 7.01
N PRO A 43 -34.45 -3.27 6.13
CA PRO A 43 -34.32 -4.63 5.65
C PRO A 43 -33.35 -4.66 4.45
N LEU A 44 -32.05 -4.75 4.72
CA LEU A 44 -31.08 -5.16 3.70
C LEU A 44 -31.25 -6.67 3.43
N HIS A 45 -32.28 -7.03 2.67
CA HIS A 45 -32.43 -8.37 2.12
C HIS A 45 -31.54 -8.56 0.89
N PRO A 46 -30.79 -9.67 0.78
CA PRO A 46 -30.04 -9.97 -0.44
C PRO A 46 -30.98 -10.18 -1.62
N ALA A 47 -30.62 -9.64 -2.78
CA ALA A 47 -31.44 -9.63 -3.98
C ALA A 47 -31.50 -11.03 -4.63
N ARG A 48 -32.45 -11.87 -4.17
CA ARG A 48 -32.76 -13.17 -4.80
C ARG A 48 -33.13 -12.99 -6.27
N ARG A 49 -32.21 -13.35 -7.18
CA ARG A 49 -32.48 -13.40 -8.61
C ARG A 49 -33.40 -14.60 -8.92
N HIS A 50 -34.61 -14.34 -9.42
CA HIS A 50 -35.44 -15.36 -10.06
C HIS A 50 -35.52 -15.10 -11.58
N PRO A 51 -35.41 -16.14 -12.43
CA PRO A 51 -35.36 -15.97 -13.88
C PRO A 51 -36.76 -15.75 -14.47
N LEU A 52 -36.96 -14.66 -15.19
CA LEU A 52 -38.19 -14.42 -15.95
C LEU A 52 -38.21 -15.24 -17.24
N ARG A 53 -38.99 -16.33 -17.24
CA ARG A 53 -39.39 -17.03 -18.46
C ARG A 53 -40.41 -16.20 -19.25
N HIS A 54 -40.26 -16.11 -20.57
CA HIS A 54 -41.32 -15.64 -21.47
C HIS A 54 -42.47 -16.65 -21.61
N PRO A 55 -43.73 -16.18 -21.67
CA PRO A 55 -44.80 -16.81 -22.43
C PRO A 55 -45.24 -15.93 -23.64
N PRO A 56 -46.02 -16.47 -24.62
CA PRO A 56 -46.10 -15.89 -25.97
C PRO A 56 -47.50 -15.43 -26.46
N GLY A 57 -47.50 -14.60 -27.52
CA GLY A 57 -48.64 -14.39 -28.44
C GLY A 57 -49.74 -13.41 -27.99
N LEU A 58 -50.66 -12.97 -28.87
CA LEU A 58 -50.77 -13.15 -30.32
C LEU A 58 -51.81 -12.17 -30.92
N ALA A 59 -51.56 -11.61 -32.12
CA ALA A 59 -52.55 -10.97 -33.03
C ALA A 59 -53.30 -9.70 -32.50
N GLU A 60 -53.98 -8.85 -33.27
CA GLU A 60 -54.06 -8.60 -34.74
C GLU A 60 -54.47 -7.11 -34.97
N GLY A 61 -54.14 -6.44 -36.09
CA GLY A 61 -54.42 -4.98 -36.21
C GLY A 61 -54.07 -4.25 -37.53
N ARG A 62 -54.59 -4.74 -38.66
CA ARG A 62 -54.32 -4.32 -40.05
C ARG A 62 -54.29 -2.81 -40.42
N HIS A 63 -53.54 -2.53 -41.51
CA HIS A 63 -53.60 -1.38 -42.45
C HIS A 63 -53.08 -0.01 -41.94
N GLY A 64 -52.34 0.77 -42.74
CA GLY A 64 -51.85 0.51 -44.09
C GLY A 64 -50.90 1.58 -44.67
N ARG A 65 -50.53 1.32 -45.94
CA ARG A 65 -49.98 2.16 -47.04
C ARG A 65 -50.00 3.70 -46.88
N ASP A 66 -49.11 4.50 -47.50
CA ASP A 66 -48.44 4.27 -48.80
C ASP A 66 -47.12 5.07 -49.06
N HIS A 67 -46.49 4.80 -50.22
CA HIS A 67 -45.52 5.57 -51.04
C HIS A 67 -44.25 6.24 -50.41
N GLN A 68 -43.01 5.79 -50.69
CA GLN A 68 -42.20 5.85 -51.94
C GLN A 68 -41.38 7.16 -52.19
N PRO A 69 -40.26 7.12 -52.96
CA PRO A 69 -39.07 7.96 -52.68
C PRO A 69 -38.39 8.67 -53.88
N GLY A 70 -37.29 9.40 -53.62
CA GLY A 70 -36.25 9.78 -54.61
C GLY A 70 -34.88 9.97 -53.93
N ARG A 71 -33.71 9.41 -54.31
CA ARG A 71 -33.18 8.66 -55.49
C ARG A 71 -32.54 9.51 -56.61
N ARG A 72 -31.22 9.78 -56.54
CA ARG A 72 -30.17 9.83 -57.63
C ARG A 72 -28.91 10.61 -57.15
N ARG A 73 -27.68 10.08 -57.32
CA ARG A 73 -26.65 10.33 -58.39
C ARG A 73 -26.03 11.75 -58.36
N ARG A 74 -24.74 11.99 -58.69
CA ARG A 74 -23.64 11.11 -59.18
C ARG A 74 -22.23 11.70 -58.89
N ALA A 75 -21.22 10.86 -59.08
CA ALA A 75 -19.77 11.09 -59.09
C ALA A 75 -19.22 12.26 -59.94
N GLY A 76 -17.97 12.64 -59.66
CA GLY A 76 -17.06 13.46 -60.48
C GLY A 76 -15.61 13.34 -59.98
N GLU A 77 -14.62 13.39 -60.88
CA GLU A 77 -13.19 13.08 -60.60
C GLU A 77 -12.26 14.33 -60.73
N THR A 78 -10.95 14.09 -60.60
CA THR A 78 -9.78 15.01 -60.62
C THR A 78 -9.53 15.65 -62.03
N PRO A 79 -8.49 16.50 -62.33
CA PRO A 79 -7.25 16.80 -61.58
C PRO A 79 -6.60 18.24 -61.66
N ALA A 80 -5.53 18.40 -60.85
CA ALA A 80 -4.25 19.15 -61.01
C ALA A 80 -4.09 20.51 -61.77
N GLY A 81 -3.24 21.40 -61.22
CA GLY A 81 -2.63 22.58 -61.87
C GLY A 81 -1.41 23.16 -61.10
N HIS A 82 -0.45 23.82 -61.78
CA HIS A 82 0.84 24.30 -61.22
C HIS A 82 1.18 25.77 -61.58
N ARG A 83 1.96 26.50 -60.74
CA ARG A 83 3.39 26.89 -61.00
C ARG A 83 3.96 28.05 -60.13
N ARG A 84 5.23 27.86 -59.68
CA ARG A 84 6.34 28.84 -59.48
C ARG A 84 6.15 29.98 -58.43
N ALA A 85 7.16 30.47 -57.70
CA ALA A 85 8.59 30.13 -57.43
C ALA A 85 8.99 30.80 -56.06
N ALA A 86 10.24 31.02 -55.57
CA ALA A 86 11.62 30.90 -56.06
C ALA A 86 12.63 30.66 -54.89
N ARG A 87 13.85 31.27 -54.91
CA ARG A 87 14.89 31.31 -53.84
C ARG A 87 15.73 32.61 -53.94
N PRO A 88 16.59 32.93 -52.96
CA PRO A 88 18.02 32.57 -53.10
C PRO A 88 18.71 31.96 -51.85
N ARG A 89 19.97 31.55 -52.04
CA ARG A 89 21.09 31.13 -51.13
C ARG A 89 22.40 31.61 -51.87
N PRO A 90 23.68 31.32 -51.50
CA PRO A 90 24.25 30.55 -50.36
C PRO A 90 25.50 31.18 -49.68
N GLY A 91 26.12 30.43 -48.75
CA GLY A 91 27.54 30.50 -48.37
C GLY A 91 28.04 29.11 -47.94
N ARG A 92 29.27 28.68 -48.31
CA ARG A 92 29.77 27.29 -48.16
C ARG A 92 31.30 27.20 -48.40
N LEU A 93 31.96 26.12 -47.92
CA LEU A 93 33.25 25.44 -48.29
C LEU A 93 33.91 24.90 -46.99
N ALA A 94 34.85 23.94 -46.92
CA ALA A 94 35.26 22.71 -47.66
C ALA A 94 36.32 22.01 -46.76
N ALA A 95 36.51 20.69 -46.58
CA ALA A 95 36.34 19.43 -47.36
C ALA A 95 37.65 18.85 -47.95
N LEU A 96 37.81 17.50 -47.82
CA LEU A 96 38.73 16.54 -48.51
C LEU A 96 39.90 15.92 -47.72
N GLY A 97 40.16 14.63 -48.02
CA GLY A 97 41.30 13.82 -47.57
C GLY A 97 41.04 12.30 -47.62
N GLU A 98 41.40 11.62 -48.72
CA GLU A 98 41.36 10.16 -48.87
C GLU A 98 42.77 9.53 -48.85
N GLY A 99 42.88 8.25 -48.46
CA GLY A 99 44.12 7.46 -48.47
C GLY A 99 43.82 5.96 -48.34
N ALA A 100 44.66 5.07 -48.88
CA ALA A 100 44.22 3.72 -49.25
C ALA A 100 45.21 2.56 -48.98
N LEU A 101 44.64 1.33 -48.98
CA LEU A 101 45.26 0.02 -49.27
C LEU A 101 46.31 -0.57 -48.31
N ARG A 102 45.93 -1.64 -47.59
CA ARG A 102 46.47 -3.03 -47.63
C ARG A 102 46.22 -3.77 -46.31
N GLY A 103 45.84 -5.05 -46.37
CA GLY A 103 45.91 -5.98 -45.23
C GLY A 103 47.15 -6.87 -45.30
N PRO A 104 47.45 -7.60 -44.21
CA PRO A 104 47.89 -8.99 -44.38
C PRO A 104 47.29 -9.97 -43.34
N ALA A 105 47.29 -11.25 -43.75
CA ALA A 105 47.41 -12.50 -42.97
C ALA A 105 46.83 -12.62 -41.54
N ALA A 106 46.06 -13.69 -41.34
CA ALA A 106 45.76 -14.22 -40.00
C ALA A 106 46.98 -14.96 -39.40
N PRO A 107 47.22 -14.87 -38.07
CA PRO A 107 48.06 -15.81 -37.35
C PRO A 107 47.33 -17.14 -37.12
N ALA A 108 48.10 -18.21 -36.86
CA ALA A 108 47.56 -19.54 -36.57
C ALA A 108 47.01 -19.67 -35.14
N ALA A 109 46.31 -20.77 -34.86
CA ALA A 109 45.80 -21.08 -33.54
C ALA A 109 46.94 -21.32 -32.53
N ASP A 110 46.79 -20.76 -31.33
CA ASP A 110 47.51 -21.19 -30.13
C ASP A 110 46.58 -22.08 -29.28
N GLN A 111 47.15 -23.10 -28.62
CA GLN A 111 46.38 -24.06 -27.84
C GLN A 111 46.74 -23.98 -26.35
N GLY A 112 45.78 -23.49 -25.56
CA GLY A 112 45.64 -23.88 -24.16
C GLY A 112 46.29 -22.97 -23.12
N ARG A 113 45.47 -22.07 -22.59
CA ARG A 113 45.36 -21.78 -21.14
C ARG A 113 43.93 -21.29 -20.86
N PRO A 114 43.32 -21.65 -19.71
CA PRO A 114 42.04 -21.09 -19.33
C PRO A 114 42.19 -19.58 -19.06
N HIS A 115 41.25 -18.79 -19.55
CA HIS A 115 41.14 -17.39 -19.13
C HIS A 115 40.62 -17.35 -17.69
N ALA A 116 41.47 -16.94 -16.75
CA ALA A 116 40.96 -16.38 -15.50
C ALA A 116 40.15 -15.13 -15.85
N GLN A 117 38.93 -15.01 -15.31
CA GLN A 117 38.19 -13.76 -15.38
C GLN A 117 38.86 -12.76 -14.44
N ASP A 118 39.24 -11.60 -14.97
CA ASP A 118 39.86 -10.52 -14.19
C ASP A 118 38.75 -9.80 -13.39
N HIS A 119 38.36 -10.41 -12.27
CA HIS A 119 37.32 -9.88 -11.40
C HIS A 119 37.80 -8.58 -10.75
N GLY A 120 37.13 -7.47 -11.05
CA GLY A 120 37.36 -6.19 -10.39
C GLY A 120 37.13 -6.29 -8.88
N SER A 121 37.83 -5.50 -8.07
CA SER A 121 37.75 -5.60 -6.61
C SER A 121 36.32 -5.36 -6.10
N VAL A 122 35.77 -6.35 -5.39
CA VAL A 122 34.39 -6.38 -4.89
C VAL A 122 33.92 -5.05 -4.32
N ILE A 123 32.78 -4.58 -4.81
CA ILE A 123 32.19 -3.29 -4.43
C ILE A 123 30.99 -3.53 -3.51
N VAL A 124 31.02 -2.93 -2.31
CA VAL A 124 29.88 -2.88 -1.40
C VAL A 124 29.01 -1.65 -1.72
N LYS A 125 27.71 -1.85 -1.95
CA LYS A 125 26.72 -0.81 -2.26
C LYS A 125 25.40 -1.02 -1.50
N ASN A 126 24.46 -0.07 -1.66
CA ASN A 126 23.12 -0.10 -1.06
C ASN A 126 23.14 -0.43 0.45
N LEU A 127 24.01 0.27 1.19
CA LEU A 127 24.06 0.18 2.65
C LEU A 127 22.77 0.74 3.24
N ARG A 128 22.12 -0.02 4.11
CA ARG A 128 20.85 0.33 4.74
C ARG A 128 20.84 0.01 6.23
N THR A 129 20.05 0.78 6.97
CA THR A 129 19.78 0.57 8.39
C THR A 129 18.27 0.42 8.58
N CYS A 130 17.83 -0.68 9.20
CA CYS A 130 16.42 -1.05 9.34
C CYS A 130 15.65 -0.96 8.00
N ASP A 131 16.26 -1.48 6.92
CA ASP A 131 15.80 -1.48 5.53
C ASP A 131 15.68 -0.10 4.85
N LEU A 132 16.02 0.99 5.54
CA LEU A 132 16.00 2.37 5.04
C LEU A 132 17.43 2.86 4.69
N THR A 133 17.53 3.79 3.76
CA THR A 133 18.78 4.48 3.41
C THR A 133 18.97 5.68 4.33
N ASP A 134 20.12 5.75 5.00
CA ASP A 134 20.58 6.88 5.83
C ASP A 134 19.49 7.50 6.77
N PRO A 135 18.75 6.69 7.57
CA PRO A 135 17.53 7.13 8.26
C PRO A 135 17.78 7.98 9.53
N LEU A 136 16.92 8.98 9.73
CA LEU A 136 16.84 9.80 10.95
C LEU A 136 15.58 9.45 11.75
N GLY A 137 15.72 9.33 13.08
CA GLY A 137 14.60 9.02 13.96
C GLY A 137 14.27 7.53 14.02
N LEU A 138 15.26 6.65 14.22
CA LEU A 138 14.99 5.23 14.48
C LEU A 138 14.69 4.96 15.96
N GLU A 139 13.80 4.00 16.23
CA GLU A 139 13.56 3.43 17.58
C GLU A 139 14.48 2.25 17.91
N ALA A 140 15.08 1.63 16.89
CA ALA A 140 15.78 0.35 17.04
C ALA A 140 17.13 0.55 17.73
N THR A 141 17.20 0.32 19.04
CA THR A 141 18.42 0.39 19.88
C THR A 141 19.50 -0.63 19.50
N ARG A 142 19.13 -1.67 18.75
CA ARG A 142 20.02 -2.61 18.08
C ARG A 142 19.60 -2.73 16.61
N PRO A 143 19.91 -1.74 15.75
CA PRO A 143 19.35 -1.69 14.42
C PRO A 143 19.94 -2.77 13.51
N ALA A 144 19.15 -3.20 12.51
CA ALA A 144 19.62 -4.11 11.47
C ALA A 144 20.46 -3.32 10.45
N LEU A 145 21.64 -3.82 10.09
CA LEU A 145 22.53 -3.26 9.07
C LEU A 145 22.58 -4.23 7.89
N SER A 146 22.41 -3.76 6.67
CA SER A 146 22.44 -4.60 5.46
C SER A 146 23.16 -3.95 4.28
N TRP A 147 23.68 -4.78 3.37
CA TRP A 147 24.44 -4.35 2.21
C TRP A 147 24.25 -5.28 1.00
N GLN A 148 24.55 -4.75 -0.19
CA GLN A 148 24.57 -5.49 -1.46
C GLN A 148 25.97 -5.41 -2.06
N LEU A 149 26.31 -6.38 -2.91
CA LEU A 149 27.62 -6.43 -3.56
C LEU A 149 27.47 -6.30 -5.09
N THR A 150 28.52 -5.84 -5.76
CA THR A 150 28.76 -6.11 -7.18
C THR A 150 30.17 -6.65 -7.37
N ASP A 151 30.42 -7.18 -8.57
CA ASP A 151 31.76 -7.60 -9.00
C ASP A 151 32.32 -8.75 -8.14
N ALA A 152 31.41 -9.56 -7.59
CA ALA A 152 31.66 -10.67 -6.68
C ALA A 152 30.72 -11.85 -6.98
N THR A 153 31.13 -13.08 -6.66
CA THR A 153 30.20 -14.23 -6.69
C THR A 153 29.44 -14.39 -5.38
N ALA A 154 30.16 -14.32 -4.25
CA ALA A 154 29.63 -14.28 -2.88
C ALA A 154 30.68 -13.70 -1.92
N GLN A 155 30.25 -13.36 -0.70
CA GLN A 155 31.15 -13.12 0.43
C GLN A 155 31.33 -14.40 1.29
N THR A 156 32.50 -14.57 1.89
CA THR A 156 32.82 -15.62 2.88
C THR A 156 32.93 -15.08 4.30
N ALA A 157 33.29 -13.80 4.45
CA ALA A 157 33.35 -13.11 5.74
C ALA A 157 32.99 -11.63 5.59
N TYR A 158 32.64 -10.96 6.70
CA TYR A 158 32.45 -9.52 6.76
C TYR A 158 33.22 -8.89 7.92
N HIS A 159 33.42 -7.57 7.85
CA HIS A 159 33.89 -6.76 8.97
C HIS A 159 33.12 -5.43 8.93
N VAL A 160 32.23 -5.23 9.92
CA VAL A 160 31.41 -4.02 10.13
C VAL A 160 32.06 -3.14 11.20
N GLN A 161 32.09 -1.83 10.96
CA GLN A 161 32.49 -0.82 11.93
C GLN A 161 31.40 0.24 12.07
N VAL A 162 31.04 0.59 13.30
CA VAL A 162 30.19 1.72 13.67
C VAL A 162 31.02 2.64 14.55
N ALA A 163 31.32 3.84 14.04
CA ALA A 163 32.40 4.69 14.54
C ALA A 163 32.27 5.01 16.04
N GLY A 164 33.20 4.49 16.85
CA GLY A 164 33.24 4.69 18.30
C GLY A 164 32.24 3.87 19.12
N LEU A 165 31.36 3.08 18.48
CA LEU A 165 30.26 2.35 19.13
C LEU A 165 30.41 0.83 19.04
N TRP A 166 30.82 0.30 17.88
CA TRP A 166 30.98 -1.14 17.66
C TRP A 166 31.98 -1.44 16.55
N ASP A 167 32.73 -2.52 16.73
CA ASP A 167 33.58 -3.16 15.71
C ASP A 167 33.28 -4.67 15.79
N SER A 168 32.95 -5.31 14.66
CA SER A 168 32.61 -6.73 14.65
C SER A 168 33.82 -7.65 14.69
N GLY A 169 35.03 -7.13 14.47
CA GLY A 169 36.16 -7.90 13.97
C GLY A 169 35.87 -8.52 12.60
N GLU A 170 36.71 -9.46 12.18
CA GLU A 170 36.47 -10.29 11.00
C GLU A 170 35.55 -11.47 11.38
N VAL A 171 34.37 -11.54 10.77
CA VAL A 171 33.33 -12.56 11.07
C VAL A 171 33.15 -13.47 9.87
N GLU A 172 33.42 -14.77 10.06
CA GLU A 172 33.20 -15.84 9.08
C GLU A 172 31.71 -16.11 8.87
N SER A 173 31.05 -15.33 8.01
CA SER A 173 29.69 -15.56 7.54
C SER A 173 29.46 -14.95 6.14
N ALA A 174 28.55 -15.59 5.39
CA ALA A 174 28.04 -15.10 4.11
C ALA A 174 26.84 -14.13 4.25
N ASP A 175 26.44 -13.74 5.46
CA ASP A 175 25.23 -12.94 5.70
C ASP A 175 25.41 -11.45 5.42
N GLN A 176 24.52 -10.87 4.60
CA GLN A 176 24.53 -9.44 4.20
C GLN A 176 23.43 -8.63 4.92
N ARG A 177 22.89 -9.17 6.02
CA ARG A 177 22.00 -8.52 6.99
C ARG A 177 22.45 -8.99 8.38
N VAL A 178 22.81 -8.07 9.25
CA VAL A 178 23.24 -8.35 10.63
C VAL A 178 22.53 -7.41 11.60
N LEU A 179 22.42 -7.78 12.88
CA LEU A 179 22.06 -6.82 13.92
C LEU A 179 23.32 -6.15 14.46
N TYR A 180 23.21 -4.87 14.81
CA TYR A 180 24.24 -4.15 15.53
C TYR A 180 24.60 -4.84 16.86
N GLY A 181 25.88 -5.18 17.02
CA GLY A 181 26.39 -6.02 18.11
C GLY A 181 26.94 -5.30 19.34
N GLY A 182 27.04 -3.97 19.34
CA GLY A 182 27.55 -3.19 20.49
C GLY A 182 26.53 -3.06 21.64
N GLU A 183 26.72 -2.11 22.56
CA GLU A 183 25.73 -1.83 23.62
C GLU A 183 24.50 -1.07 23.09
N PRO A 184 23.29 -1.28 23.62
CA PRO A 184 22.05 -0.68 23.11
C PRO A 184 22.14 0.83 23.02
N LEU A 185 21.81 1.37 21.85
CA LEU A 185 21.91 2.79 21.55
C LEU A 185 20.79 3.60 22.23
N THR A 186 21.09 4.85 22.58
CA THR A 186 20.18 5.75 23.32
C THR A 186 19.61 6.85 22.42
N SER A 187 18.67 7.64 22.97
CA SER A 187 18.02 8.74 22.27
C SER A 187 19.02 9.74 21.68
N GLY A 188 18.74 10.25 20.48
CA GLY A 188 19.61 11.17 19.76
C GLY A 188 20.97 10.60 19.30
N THR A 189 21.20 9.28 19.41
CA THR A 189 22.50 8.70 18.99
C THR A 189 22.65 8.74 17.48
N ALA A 190 23.47 9.68 16.99
CA ALA A 190 23.94 9.74 15.61
C ALA A 190 25.13 8.80 15.40
N ALA A 191 25.02 7.88 14.43
CA ALA A 191 26.04 6.89 14.12
C ALA A 191 26.44 6.95 12.64
N ARG A 192 27.73 6.74 12.37
CA ARG A 192 28.25 6.43 11.03
C ARG A 192 28.84 5.03 11.03
N TRP A 193 28.55 4.28 9.98
CA TRP A 193 28.98 2.89 9.83
C TRP A 193 29.46 2.58 8.42
N ARG A 194 30.27 1.53 8.33
CA ARG A 194 30.83 1.01 7.08
C ARG A 194 31.05 -0.49 7.21
N VAL A 195 31.16 -1.17 6.07
CA VAL A 195 31.48 -2.59 6.01
C VAL A 195 32.49 -2.85 4.90
N ARG A 196 33.37 -3.82 5.12
CA ARG A 196 34.12 -4.50 4.06
C ARG A 196 33.81 -5.98 4.11
N VAL A 197 33.98 -6.67 3.00
CA VAL A 197 33.68 -8.11 2.87
C VAL A 197 34.89 -8.84 2.36
N ARG A 198 35.03 -10.12 2.72
CA ARG A 198 35.98 -11.02 2.09
C ARG A 198 35.23 -11.86 1.07
N ASP A 199 35.72 -11.93 -0.15
CA ASP A 199 35.06 -12.63 -1.26
C ASP A 199 35.23 -14.16 -1.20
N ALA A 200 34.88 -14.84 -2.30
CA ALA A 200 35.01 -16.29 -2.45
C ALA A 200 36.45 -16.76 -2.72
N ASP A 201 37.32 -15.88 -3.20
CA ASP A 201 38.72 -16.15 -3.52
C ASP A 201 39.66 -15.81 -2.34
N GLY A 202 39.12 -15.18 -1.30
CA GLY A 202 39.78 -14.87 -0.03
C GLY A 202 40.34 -13.44 0.06
N ALA A 203 40.09 -12.59 -0.93
CA ALA A 203 40.52 -11.19 -0.88
C ALA A 203 39.51 -10.32 -0.11
N TRP A 204 40.03 -9.35 0.65
CA TRP A 204 39.19 -8.34 1.32
C TRP A 204 38.90 -7.18 0.36
N SER A 205 37.64 -6.77 0.27
CA SER A 205 37.24 -5.54 -0.40
C SER A 205 37.86 -4.31 0.25
N GLY A 206 37.84 -3.20 -0.47
CA GLY A 206 37.91 -1.88 0.18
C GLY A 206 36.77 -1.70 1.18
N TRP A 207 36.92 -0.77 2.12
CA TRP A 207 35.79 -0.30 2.91
C TRP A 207 34.74 0.34 2.00
N SER A 208 33.47 0.08 2.30
CA SER A 208 32.34 0.79 1.69
C SER A 208 32.45 2.31 1.87
N ARG A 209 31.59 3.05 1.15
CA ARG A 209 31.20 4.40 1.61
C ARG A 209 30.72 4.30 3.07
N GLU A 210 30.90 5.36 3.86
CA GLU A 210 30.16 5.47 5.11
C GLU A 210 28.66 5.64 4.78
N ALA A 211 27.83 4.94 5.56
CA ALA A 211 26.41 5.20 5.69
C ALA A 211 26.14 5.68 7.12
N SER A 212 24.97 6.26 7.36
CA SER A 212 24.59 6.84 8.64
C SER A 212 23.25 6.31 9.13
N PHE A 213 22.99 6.50 10.41
CA PHE A 213 21.64 6.48 10.98
C PHE A 213 21.61 7.29 12.27
N GLU A 214 20.43 7.70 12.69
CA GLU A 214 20.25 8.46 13.93
C GLU A 214 19.00 7.99 14.68
N LEU A 215 19.13 7.77 15.98
CA LEU A 215 18.01 7.37 16.82
C LEU A 215 17.17 8.59 17.23
N GLY A 216 15.85 8.39 17.33
CA GLY A 216 14.90 9.42 17.73
C GLY A 216 14.91 9.68 19.24
N LEU A 217 13.79 10.21 19.74
CA LEU A 217 13.50 10.31 21.16
C LEU A 217 12.80 9.01 21.58
N LEU A 218 13.49 8.14 22.32
CA LEU A 218 13.09 6.74 22.53
C LEU A 218 12.13 6.54 23.72
N SER A 219 12.05 7.52 24.62
CA SER A 219 11.22 7.48 25.82
C SER A 219 10.39 8.75 25.99
N PRO A 220 9.29 8.72 26.78
CA PRO A 220 8.50 9.92 27.08
C PRO A 220 9.32 11.01 27.79
N ASP A 221 10.32 10.63 28.58
CA ASP A 221 11.17 11.53 29.37
C ASP A 221 12.21 12.28 28.51
N ASP A 222 12.47 11.82 27.28
CA ASP A 222 13.33 12.53 26.32
C ASP A 222 12.63 13.80 25.76
N TRP A 223 11.30 13.84 25.82
CA TRP A 223 10.49 14.98 25.41
C TRP A 223 10.39 16.03 26.53
N SER A 224 10.69 17.28 26.19
CA SER A 224 10.40 18.47 27.01
C SER A 224 9.35 19.37 26.36
N ALA A 225 8.81 18.96 25.21
CA ALA A 225 7.74 19.65 24.51
C ALA A 225 6.37 19.20 25.00
N ALA A 226 5.38 20.10 24.90
CA ALA A 226 3.99 19.82 25.17
C ALA A 226 3.18 19.83 23.87
N TRP A 227 2.07 19.09 23.83
CA TRP A 227 1.08 19.23 22.76
C TRP A 227 0.44 20.61 22.81
N ILE A 228 0.27 21.23 21.65
CA ILE A 228 -0.34 22.56 21.50
C ILE A 228 -1.43 22.57 20.43
N THR A 229 -2.43 23.44 20.59
CA THR A 229 -3.43 23.73 19.55
C THR A 229 -4.04 25.12 19.71
N HIS A 230 -4.80 25.55 18.72
CA HIS A 230 -5.61 26.77 18.76
C HIS A 230 -6.79 26.59 19.74
N PRO A 231 -7.12 27.57 20.59
CA PRO A 231 -8.06 27.37 21.70
C PRO A 231 -9.49 27.00 21.28
N ASP A 232 -9.93 27.38 20.09
CA ASP A 232 -11.27 27.02 19.58
C ASP A 232 -11.30 25.64 18.88
N TRP A 233 -10.15 24.97 18.79
CA TRP A 233 -9.96 23.60 18.28
C TRP A 233 -9.62 22.61 19.42
N TYR A 234 -10.17 22.87 20.60
CA TYR A 234 -9.97 22.06 21.80
C TYR A 234 -11.25 21.97 22.66
N ASP A 235 -11.49 20.78 23.22
CA ASP A 235 -12.43 20.50 24.32
C ASP A 235 -11.81 19.42 25.24
N GLU A 236 -12.33 19.28 26.46
CA GLU A 236 -11.87 18.31 27.46
C GLU A 236 -12.40 16.88 27.21
N ASN A 237 -13.46 16.73 26.40
CA ASN A 237 -14.16 15.47 26.13
C ASN A 237 -13.94 14.98 24.69
N ASP A 238 -13.07 15.66 23.92
CA ASP A 238 -12.77 15.42 22.51
C ASP A 238 -14.03 15.34 21.59
N ASP A 239 -15.07 16.15 21.87
CA ASP A 239 -16.32 16.23 21.09
C ASP A 239 -16.04 16.35 19.57
N PRO A 240 -16.63 15.48 18.70
CA PRO A 240 -16.45 15.53 17.25
C PRO A 240 -17.03 16.79 16.55
N ARG A 241 -17.43 17.82 17.31
CA ARG A 241 -17.79 19.17 16.85
C ARG A 241 -16.76 20.24 17.20
N VAL A 242 -15.65 19.89 17.83
CA VAL A 242 -14.57 20.82 18.17
C VAL A 242 -14.02 21.49 16.91
N GLY A 243 -14.07 22.82 16.85
CA GLY A 243 -13.70 23.56 15.64
C GLY A 243 -14.73 23.50 14.49
N GLU A 244 -15.94 22.94 14.70
CA GLU A 244 -16.97 22.87 13.64
C GLU A 244 -17.31 24.28 13.12
N GLY A 245 -17.10 24.49 11.82
CA GLY A 245 -17.32 25.78 11.16
C GLY A 245 -16.22 26.84 11.40
N ARG A 246 -15.08 26.47 11.97
CA ARG A 246 -13.89 27.33 12.10
C ARG A 246 -12.84 26.98 11.04
N PRO A 247 -12.08 27.96 10.52
CA PRO A 247 -10.91 27.67 9.71
C PRO A 247 -9.84 26.91 10.49
N LEU A 248 -8.97 26.22 9.75
CA LEU A 248 -7.92 25.36 10.28
C LEU A 248 -6.84 26.15 11.04
N PRO A 249 -6.23 25.60 12.11
CA PRO A 249 -5.19 26.29 12.87
C PRO A 249 -3.90 26.56 12.09
N LEU A 250 -3.31 27.73 12.32
CA LEU A 250 -1.89 28.02 12.13
C LEU A 250 -1.26 28.30 13.51
N LEU A 251 -0.20 27.57 13.87
CA LEU A 251 0.52 27.69 15.14
C LEU A 251 1.96 28.15 14.87
N ALA A 252 2.47 29.15 15.58
CA ALA A 252 3.83 29.66 15.39
C ALA A 252 4.54 29.99 16.72
N GLY A 253 5.84 29.70 16.77
CA GLY A 253 6.74 30.09 17.86
C GLY A 253 8.03 30.70 17.32
N GLU A 254 8.54 31.74 17.97
CA GLU A 254 9.83 32.37 17.66
C GLU A 254 10.88 32.09 18.73
N PHE A 255 12.13 31.88 18.31
CA PHE A 255 13.28 31.71 19.18
C PHE A 255 14.51 32.40 18.61
N THR A 256 15.56 32.52 19.42
CA THR A 256 16.82 33.16 19.02
C THR A 256 17.99 32.20 19.22
N LEU A 257 18.78 31.99 18.16
CA LEU A 257 20.03 31.25 18.22
C LEU A 257 21.20 32.23 18.43
N ALA A 258 22.08 31.93 19.39
CA ALA A 258 23.22 32.78 19.72
C ALA A 258 24.40 32.65 18.74
N ALA A 259 24.41 31.60 17.93
CA ALA A 259 25.36 31.31 16.86
C ALA A 259 24.68 30.43 15.79
N PRO A 260 25.26 30.25 14.59
CA PRO A 260 24.83 29.23 13.64
C PRO A 260 25.01 27.80 14.23
N PRO A 261 24.07 26.87 14.01
CA PRO A 261 24.20 25.49 14.47
C PRO A 261 25.16 24.67 13.59
N VAL A 262 25.77 23.63 14.16
CA VAL A 262 26.51 22.60 13.39
C VAL A 262 25.63 21.39 13.05
N SER A 263 24.58 21.16 13.84
CA SER A 263 23.50 20.21 13.54
C SER A 263 22.23 20.66 14.24
N ALA A 264 21.08 20.45 13.61
CA ALA A 264 19.77 20.63 14.23
C ALA A 264 18.79 19.53 13.79
N ARG A 265 17.93 19.12 14.72
CA ARG A 265 16.93 18.05 14.55
C ARG A 265 15.57 18.53 15.00
N LEU A 266 14.62 18.57 14.09
CA LEU A 266 13.23 18.84 14.43
C LEU A 266 12.46 17.52 14.46
N HIS A 267 12.07 17.10 15.66
CA HIS A 267 11.11 16.03 15.88
C HIS A 267 9.71 16.64 15.86
N VAL A 268 8.80 16.15 15.01
CA VAL A 268 7.42 16.65 14.88
C VAL A 268 6.43 15.49 14.87
N ALA A 269 5.33 15.63 15.59
CA ALA A 269 4.15 14.78 15.46
C ALA A 269 2.87 15.63 15.49
N GLY A 270 1.80 15.08 14.92
CA GLY A 270 0.48 15.72 14.87
C GLY A 270 -0.64 14.75 15.20
N LEU A 271 -1.64 15.20 15.95
CA LEU A 271 -2.95 14.55 15.99
C LEU A 271 -3.77 15.14 14.85
N GLY A 272 -4.27 14.29 13.94
CA GLY A 272 -4.81 14.71 12.64
C GLY A 272 -3.72 14.69 11.55
N VAL A 273 -3.56 15.80 10.83
CA VAL A 273 -2.47 16.00 9.82
C VAL A 273 -1.83 17.36 10.04
N TYR A 274 -0.51 17.46 9.92
CA TYR A 274 0.25 18.70 10.01
C TYR A 274 1.02 19.04 8.72
N VAL A 275 1.33 20.32 8.55
CA VAL A 275 2.32 20.83 7.60
C VAL A 275 3.24 21.77 8.36
N ALA A 276 4.53 21.43 8.47
CA ALA A 276 5.50 22.18 9.28
C ALA A 276 6.54 22.92 8.42
N SER A 277 6.94 24.10 8.88
CA SER A 277 7.95 24.96 8.26
C SER A 277 8.91 25.53 9.29
N VAL A 278 10.14 25.85 8.84
CA VAL A 278 11.14 26.62 9.58
C VAL A 278 11.48 27.84 8.74
N ASN A 279 11.37 29.03 9.33
CA ASN A 279 11.68 30.31 8.67
C ASN A 279 10.97 30.55 7.32
N GLY A 280 9.74 30.05 7.16
CA GLY A 280 8.99 30.14 5.89
C GLY A 280 9.32 29.06 4.84
N ALA A 281 10.20 28.11 5.15
CA ALA A 281 10.53 26.98 4.28
C ALA A 281 9.96 25.66 4.84
N PRO A 282 9.29 24.80 4.03
CA PRO A 282 8.83 23.49 4.48
C PRO A 282 9.97 22.61 5.00
N VAL A 283 9.74 21.87 6.10
CA VAL A 283 10.76 20.97 6.67
C VAL A 283 10.92 19.65 5.90
N THR A 284 10.05 19.42 4.91
CA THR A 284 10.00 18.19 4.11
C THR A 284 9.15 18.37 2.86
N ASP A 285 9.29 17.44 1.91
CA ASP A 285 8.42 17.20 0.77
C ASP A 285 7.39 16.07 1.02
N ALA A 286 7.43 15.44 2.20
CA ALA A 286 6.39 14.53 2.67
C ALA A 286 5.06 15.27 2.90
N VAL A 287 3.95 14.56 2.68
CA VAL A 287 2.58 15.10 2.78
C VAL A 287 1.69 14.12 3.54
N LEU A 288 0.56 14.60 4.07
CA LEU A 288 -0.34 13.80 4.92
C LEU A 288 0.41 13.17 6.13
N GLU A 289 1.30 13.94 6.75
CA GLU A 289 2.03 13.56 7.97
C GLU A 289 1.21 13.90 9.24
N PRO A 290 1.25 13.08 10.29
CA PRO A 290 1.91 11.78 10.33
C PRO A 290 1.09 10.70 9.60
N PRO A 291 1.71 9.52 9.34
CA PRO A 291 1.00 8.32 8.90
C PRO A 291 -0.27 8.02 9.71
N TYR A 292 -1.31 7.56 9.01
CA TYR A 292 -2.60 7.15 9.60
C TYR A 292 -2.43 5.95 10.55
N SER A 293 -2.74 6.18 11.83
CA SER A 293 -2.67 5.21 12.93
C SER A 293 -3.92 5.30 13.83
N ASP A 294 -4.03 4.43 14.83
CA ASP A 294 -4.92 4.66 15.98
C ASP A 294 -4.27 5.71 16.89
N PHE A 295 -4.68 6.97 16.76
CA PHE A 295 -4.12 8.10 17.52
C PHE A 295 -4.36 8.00 19.03
N THR A 296 -5.21 7.08 19.51
CA THR A 296 -5.38 6.83 20.95
C THR A 296 -4.29 5.93 21.55
N GLN A 297 -3.59 5.17 20.71
CA GLN A 297 -2.51 4.26 21.10
C GLN A 297 -1.13 4.67 20.56
N ARG A 298 -1.11 5.27 19.37
CA ARG A 298 0.09 5.55 18.58
C ARG A 298 -0.07 6.83 17.76
N VAL A 299 0.89 7.74 17.92
CA VAL A 299 1.07 8.87 17.02
C VAL A 299 2.48 8.81 16.45
N VAL A 300 2.60 8.80 15.12
CA VAL A 300 3.92 8.71 14.48
C VAL A 300 4.62 10.08 14.49
N CYS A 301 5.89 10.08 14.85
CA CYS A 301 6.77 11.24 14.88
C CYS A 301 7.80 11.14 13.76
N ALA A 302 7.91 12.20 12.96
CA ALA A 302 8.97 12.35 11.97
C ALA A 302 10.15 13.13 12.57
N THR A 303 11.38 12.78 12.17
CA THR A 303 12.60 13.53 12.53
C THR A 303 13.22 14.12 11.27
N HIS A 304 13.55 15.41 11.31
CA HIS A 304 14.04 16.19 10.17
C HIS A 304 15.37 16.86 10.49
N ASP A 305 16.34 16.78 9.57
CA ASP A 305 17.50 17.68 9.60
C ASP A 305 17.02 19.07 9.12
N VAL A 306 17.06 20.05 10.02
CA VAL A 306 16.69 21.45 9.73
C VAL A 306 17.89 22.39 9.84
N THR A 307 19.12 21.85 9.91
CA THR A 307 20.36 22.63 10.14
C THR A 307 20.52 23.77 9.12
N ALA A 308 20.24 23.48 7.84
CA ALA A 308 20.33 24.44 6.75
C ALA A 308 19.15 25.44 6.65
N LEU A 309 18.07 25.23 7.41
CA LEU A 309 16.93 26.16 7.48
C LEU A 309 17.08 27.21 8.58
N LEU A 310 17.98 26.96 9.54
CA LEU A 310 18.23 27.83 10.69
C LEU A 310 19.36 28.85 10.43
N ARG A 311 19.36 29.92 11.22
CA ARG A 311 20.33 31.03 11.13
C ARG A 311 20.65 31.62 12.50
N GLU A 312 21.74 32.35 12.62
CA GLU A 312 22.01 33.18 13.81
C GLU A 312 20.90 34.24 14.00
N GLY A 313 20.59 34.58 15.25
CA GLY A 313 19.51 35.52 15.58
C GLY A 313 18.13 34.87 15.54
N ARG A 314 17.10 35.62 15.10
CA ARG A 314 15.70 35.18 15.17
C ARG A 314 15.35 34.12 14.13
N ASN A 315 14.71 33.05 14.62
CA ASN A 315 14.13 31.95 13.86
C ASN A 315 12.68 31.74 14.27
N ALA A 316 11.89 31.11 13.41
CA ALA A 316 10.51 30.71 13.67
C ALA A 316 10.25 29.28 13.19
N ILE A 317 9.37 28.56 13.89
CA ILE A 317 8.73 27.33 13.39
C ILE A 317 7.24 27.65 13.20
N GLY A 318 6.69 27.24 12.06
CA GLY A 318 5.26 27.23 11.79
C GLY A 318 4.72 25.80 11.70
N VAL A 319 3.51 25.58 12.20
CA VAL A 319 2.75 24.33 12.00
C VAL A 319 1.31 24.67 11.63
N ALA A 320 0.89 24.33 10.41
CA ALA A 320 -0.51 24.32 10.01
C ALA A 320 -1.12 22.95 10.33
N LEU A 321 -2.35 22.91 10.84
CA LEU A 321 -3.01 21.68 11.29
C LEU A 321 -4.33 21.44 10.58
N GLY A 322 -4.68 20.18 10.35
CA GLY A 322 -5.99 19.75 9.87
C GLY A 322 -6.48 18.46 10.53
N PRO A 323 -7.79 18.17 10.44
CA PRO A 323 -8.40 17.01 11.10
C PRO A 323 -7.89 15.65 10.65
N GLY A 324 -7.43 15.52 9.40
CA GLY A 324 -7.15 14.22 8.79
C GLY A 324 -8.35 13.28 8.92
N ILE A 325 -8.07 12.01 9.24
CA ILE A 325 -9.08 11.02 9.67
C ILE A 325 -9.28 10.99 11.20
N ALA A 326 -8.41 11.63 11.99
CA ALA A 326 -8.48 11.65 13.46
C ALA A 326 -9.76 12.33 14.00
N HIS A 327 -10.30 13.30 13.24
CA HIS A 327 -11.42 14.14 13.66
C HIS A 327 -12.41 14.39 12.51
N VAL A 328 -13.35 13.46 12.30
CA VAL A 328 -14.32 13.50 11.20
C VAL A 328 -15.67 14.06 11.70
N PHE A 329 -15.97 15.29 11.30
CA PHE A 329 -17.16 16.04 11.70
C PHE A 329 -18.50 15.37 11.31
N PRO A 330 -19.56 15.47 12.13
CA PRO A 330 -20.89 14.92 11.86
C PRO A 330 -21.70 15.77 10.86
N HIS A 331 -21.20 15.93 9.64
CA HIS A 331 -21.78 16.78 8.61
C HIS A 331 -22.87 16.09 7.77
N GLN A 332 -23.81 16.87 7.24
CA GLN A 332 -24.90 16.38 6.37
C GLN A 332 -24.86 16.94 4.94
N ASP A 333 -23.97 17.89 4.63
CA ASP A 333 -23.84 18.52 3.30
C ASP A 333 -22.77 17.85 2.40
N ARG A 334 -21.99 16.90 2.94
CA ARG A 334 -20.93 16.16 2.23
C ARG A 334 -20.91 14.70 2.64
N TYR A 335 -20.27 13.87 1.83
CA TYR A 335 -20.06 12.45 2.11
C TYR A 335 -19.08 12.21 3.27
N MET A 336 -19.40 11.20 4.07
CA MET A 336 -18.58 10.64 5.14
C MET A 336 -18.84 9.12 5.25
N LYS A 337 -17.79 8.30 5.41
CA LYS A 337 -17.92 6.85 5.70
C LYS A 337 -18.30 6.61 7.17
N PHE A 338 -17.81 7.45 8.07
CA PHE A 338 -18.16 7.54 9.49
C PHE A 338 -18.02 9.00 9.96
N PHE A 339 -18.42 9.29 11.20
CA PHE A 339 -18.05 10.52 11.93
C PHE A 339 -17.58 10.15 13.34
N GLY A 340 -16.70 10.95 13.93
CA GLY A 340 -16.10 10.66 15.23
C GLY A 340 -14.78 11.40 15.44
N SER A 341 -14.27 11.34 16.66
CA SER A 341 -13.03 12.00 17.08
C SER A 341 -12.23 11.04 17.94
N GLN A 342 -10.98 10.76 17.55
CA GLN A 342 -9.97 10.19 18.43
C GLN A 342 -9.22 11.31 19.17
N ALA A 343 -8.94 12.41 18.47
CA ALA A 343 -8.47 13.66 19.05
C ALA A 343 -8.71 14.81 18.06
N ALA A 344 -9.03 16.01 18.57
CA ALA A 344 -8.99 17.23 17.76
C ALA A 344 -7.54 17.59 17.32
N PRO A 345 -7.34 18.42 16.28
CA PRO A 345 -6.01 18.71 15.74
C PRO A 345 -5.07 19.32 16.78
N ARG A 346 -3.89 18.71 16.97
CA ARG A 346 -2.84 19.17 17.90
C ARG A 346 -1.45 18.92 17.30
N ALA A 347 -0.46 19.72 17.66
CA ALA A 347 0.94 19.53 17.27
C ALA A 347 1.84 19.35 18.50
N ILE A 348 2.91 18.57 18.37
CA ILE A 348 4.05 18.60 19.29
C ILE A 348 5.33 18.68 18.45
N ALA A 349 6.26 19.54 18.85
CA ALA A 349 7.57 19.63 18.20
C ALA A 349 8.69 19.93 19.18
N GLN A 350 9.82 19.25 19.01
CA GLN A 350 11.06 19.46 19.74
C GLN A 350 12.19 19.67 18.74
N LEU A 351 12.81 20.85 18.80
CA LEU A 351 14.00 21.21 18.05
C LEU A 351 15.22 21.04 18.96
N GLU A 352 16.09 20.10 18.62
CA GLU A 352 17.39 19.90 19.26
C GLU A 352 18.47 20.56 18.39
N VAL A 353 19.42 21.25 19.02
CA VAL A 353 20.45 22.05 18.35
C VAL A 353 21.80 21.81 18.99
N SER A 354 22.85 21.62 18.19
CA SER A 354 24.24 21.56 18.64
C SER A 354 25.06 22.68 18.00
N TYR A 355 25.99 23.26 18.76
CA TYR A 355 26.86 24.36 18.32
C TYR A 355 28.33 23.93 18.24
N ALA A 356 29.15 24.75 17.56
CA ALA A 356 30.56 24.46 17.29
C ALA A 356 31.47 24.45 18.54
N ASP A 357 31.00 24.99 19.66
CA ASP A 357 31.68 24.97 20.97
C ASP A 357 31.34 23.73 21.83
N GLY A 358 30.46 22.84 21.32
CA GLY A 358 29.99 21.66 22.02
C GLY A 358 28.80 21.91 22.97
N THR A 359 28.26 23.13 23.02
CA THR A 359 26.99 23.40 23.71
C THR A 359 25.80 22.93 22.88
N THR A 360 24.66 22.73 23.54
CA THR A 360 23.38 22.39 22.90
C THR A 360 22.28 23.38 23.29
N GLY A 361 21.25 23.47 22.45
CA GLY A 361 20.02 24.19 22.71
C GLY A 361 18.80 23.30 22.41
N ARG A 362 17.70 23.54 23.11
CA ARG A 362 16.41 22.88 22.88
C ARG A 362 15.31 23.93 22.81
N PHE A 363 14.47 23.87 21.77
CA PHE A 363 13.30 24.72 21.60
C PHE A 363 12.09 23.83 21.37
N VAL A 364 10.93 24.17 21.95
CA VAL A 364 9.81 23.24 22.09
C VAL A 364 8.46 23.91 21.85
N THR A 365 7.44 23.12 21.53
CA THR A 365 6.04 23.56 21.62
C THR A 365 5.63 23.76 23.08
N GLY A 366 5.09 24.94 23.39
CA GLY A 366 4.85 25.40 24.76
C GLY A 366 3.94 26.63 24.86
N ALA A 367 3.85 27.22 26.06
CA ALA A 367 2.93 28.33 26.37
C ALA A 367 3.32 29.69 25.77
N ASP A 368 4.50 29.78 25.17
CA ASP A 368 5.03 30.91 24.40
C ASP A 368 4.58 30.92 22.93
N TRP A 369 3.93 29.85 22.46
CA TRP A 369 3.41 29.75 21.10
C TRP A 369 2.09 30.50 20.92
N LEU A 370 1.90 30.99 19.69
CA LEU A 370 0.71 31.73 19.27
C LEU A 370 -0.06 30.96 18.19
N ALA A 371 -1.36 31.18 18.12
CA ALA A 371 -2.28 30.54 17.21
C ALA A 371 -3.24 31.55 16.54
N THR A 372 -3.56 31.28 15.27
CA THR A 372 -4.61 31.96 14.50
C THR A 372 -5.38 30.97 13.63
N GLU A 373 -6.48 31.43 13.06
CA GLU A 373 -7.20 30.79 11.96
C GLU A 373 -6.47 31.04 10.62
N GLY A 374 -6.36 30.00 9.78
CA GLY A 374 -5.71 30.04 8.47
C GLY A 374 -6.65 30.10 7.27
N PRO A 375 -6.11 30.07 6.02
CA PRO A 375 -6.89 30.24 4.80
C PRO A 375 -7.72 29.03 4.38
N THR A 376 -7.38 27.82 4.85
CA THR A 376 -8.22 26.63 4.67
C THR A 376 -9.37 26.68 5.68
N THR A 377 -10.58 27.00 5.20
CA THR A 377 -11.76 27.28 6.02
C THR A 377 -12.50 26.02 6.48
N ARG A 378 -12.23 24.86 5.87
CA ARG A 378 -12.76 23.54 6.25
C ARG A 378 -11.89 22.45 5.62
N SER A 379 -11.68 21.31 6.28
CA SER A 379 -11.20 20.10 5.62
C SER A 379 -11.91 18.86 6.16
N HIS A 380 -12.12 17.88 5.30
CA HIS A 380 -12.88 16.67 5.63
C HIS A 380 -12.35 15.47 4.83
N TRP A 381 -11.87 14.44 5.52
CA TRP A 381 -11.16 13.27 4.93
C TRP A 381 -11.89 12.63 3.74
N TYR A 382 -13.22 12.53 3.84
CA TYR A 382 -14.11 11.96 2.82
C TYR A 382 -14.79 13.00 1.92
N GLY A 383 -14.80 14.26 2.34
CA GLY A 383 -15.75 15.27 1.85
C GLY A 383 -15.15 16.35 0.98
N GLY A 384 -13.83 16.56 1.05
CA GLY A 384 -13.13 17.64 0.37
C GLY A 384 -12.63 18.73 1.32
N GLU A 385 -12.06 19.80 0.76
CA GLU A 385 -11.38 20.87 1.49
C GLU A 385 -11.77 22.24 0.92
N ASP A 386 -12.05 23.21 1.79
CA ASP A 386 -12.46 24.57 1.43
C ASP A 386 -11.33 25.55 1.76
N HIS A 387 -11.01 26.45 0.83
CA HIS A 387 -9.92 27.40 1.00
C HIS A 387 -10.24 28.76 0.38
N ASP A 388 -9.93 29.83 1.11
CA ASP A 388 -10.08 31.21 0.65
C ASP A 388 -8.71 31.89 0.62
N ALA A 389 -8.14 32.04 -0.59
CA ALA A 389 -6.81 32.58 -0.79
C ALA A 389 -6.69 34.07 -0.40
N ARG A 390 -7.82 34.74 -0.15
CA ARG A 390 -7.87 36.12 0.39
C ARG A 390 -7.63 36.18 1.90
N LEU A 391 -7.66 35.02 2.58
CA LEU A 391 -7.35 34.86 4.01
C LEU A 391 -5.90 34.35 4.23
N GLU A 392 -5.08 34.27 3.17
CA GLU A 392 -3.67 33.94 3.32
C GLU A 392 -2.93 35.00 4.14
N LEU A 393 -1.97 34.55 4.94
CA LEU A 393 -1.12 35.40 5.79
C LEU A 393 0.35 35.27 5.33
N PRO A 394 0.82 36.06 4.35
CA PRO A 394 2.17 35.89 3.79
C PRO A 394 3.26 36.03 4.87
N GLY A 395 4.09 34.99 5.03
CA GLY A 395 5.18 34.96 6.02
C GLY A 395 4.73 34.80 7.47
N TRP A 396 3.54 34.24 7.73
CA TRP A 396 3.04 33.92 9.08
C TRP A 396 3.99 33.05 9.91
N ASP A 397 4.83 32.26 9.25
CA ASP A 397 5.81 31.31 9.75
C ASP A 397 7.26 31.83 9.62
N ALA A 398 7.44 33.11 9.24
CA ALA A 398 8.75 33.75 9.16
C ALA A 398 9.13 34.48 10.47
N PRO A 399 10.43 34.54 10.83
CA PRO A 399 10.93 35.26 11.99
C PRO A 399 10.87 36.79 11.83
N GLY A 400 10.33 37.46 12.85
CA GLY A 400 10.09 38.90 12.89
C GLY A 400 8.68 39.32 12.45
N THR A 401 7.81 38.39 12.09
CA THR A 401 6.42 38.67 11.69
C THR A 401 5.57 39.12 12.88
N ASP A 402 4.78 40.18 12.68
CA ASP A 402 3.86 40.67 13.70
C ASP A 402 2.70 39.67 13.91
N ARG A 403 2.66 39.11 15.11
CA ARG A 403 1.61 38.18 15.59
C ARG A 403 0.87 38.76 16.81
N SER A 404 0.92 40.07 17.03
CA SER A 404 0.27 40.74 18.17
C SER A 404 -1.27 40.60 18.22
N SER A 405 -1.88 40.24 17.09
CA SER A 405 -3.32 39.90 16.97
C SER A 405 -3.65 38.42 17.23
N TRP A 406 -2.64 37.55 17.37
CA TRP A 406 -2.83 36.11 17.55
C TRP A 406 -3.12 35.79 19.03
N ARG A 407 -3.75 34.64 19.29
CA ARG A 407 -4.04 34.17 20.65
C ARG A 407 -2.96 33.20 21.13
N PRO A 408 -2.69 33.10 22.46
CA PRO A 408 -1.93 31.98 23.00
C PRO A 408 -2.55 30.63 22.65
N VAL A 409 -1.71 29.61 22.51
CA VAL A 409 -2.16 28.21 22.34
C VAL A 409 -2.81 27.65 23.61
N THR A 410 -3.68 26.65 23.45
CA THR A 410 -3.97 25.70 24.52
C THR A 410 -2.84 24.68 24.60
N VAL A 411 -2.30 24.44 25.80
CA VAL A 411 -1.18 23.52 26.06
C VAL A 411 -1.68 22.26 26.77
N ARG A 412 -1.18 21.08 26.37
CA ARG A 412 -1.39 19.78 27.03
C ARG A 412 -0.03 19.08 27.21
N PRO A 413 0.45 18.86 28.46
CA PRO A 413 1.75 18.24 28.71
C PRO A 413 1.73 16.70 28.68
N GLU A 414 0.54 16.08 28.69
CA GLU A 414 0.34 14.62 28.68
C GLU A 414 0.24 14.08 27.24
N GLY A 415 0.52 12.78 27.05
CA GLY A 415 0.41 12.10 25.74
C GLY A 415 1.71 12.01 24.93
N THR A 416 2.88 11.99 25.57
CA THR A 416 4.16 11.67 24.91
C THR A 416 4.45 10.17 24.86
N ASP A 417 3.71 9.36 25.62
CA ASP A 417 3.80 7.90 25.73
C ASP A 417 3.25 7.15 24.50
N MET A 418 2.37 7.78 23.74
CA MET A 418 1.87 7.31 22.43
C MET A 418 2.82 7.62 21.25
N LEU A 419 3.85 8.45 21.43
CA LEU A 419 4.74 8.85 20.33
C LEU A 419 5.64 7.69 19.87
N ARG A 420 5.63 7.38 18.57
CA ARG A 420 6.51 6.37 17.94
C ARG A 420 7.26 6.97 16.76
N SER A 421 8.54 6.68 16.58
CA SER A 421 9.32 7.28 15.49
C SER A 421 9.05 6.60 14.13
N ARG A 422 8.91 7.38 13.05
CA ARG A 422 8.51 6.91 11.71
C ARG A 422 9.47 5.87 11.13
N ALA A 423 9.02 4.61 11.06
CA ALA A 423 9.84 3.46 10.70
C ALA A 423 9.78 3.01 9.22
N CYS A 424 9.13 3.79 8.35
CA CYS A 424 8.93 3.51 6.92
C CYS A 424 9.03 4.77 6.04
N PRO A 425 9.04 4.66 4.69
CA PRO A 425 8.96 5.81 3.80
C PRO A 425 7.65 6.59 3.97
N PRO A 426 7.68 7.94 3.91
CA PRO A 426 6.49 8.79 4.07
C PRO A 426 5.63 8.82 2.79
N ILE A 427 4.45 9.44 2.86
CA ILE A 427 3.64 9.73 1.66
C ILE A 427 4.23 10.96 0.92
N ARG A 428 4.35 10.88 -0.40
CA ARG A 428 4.91 11.93 -1.28
C ARG A 428 4.15 12.06 -2.60
N ILE A 429 4.34 13.18 -3.30
CA ILE A 429 3.88 13.37 -4.68
C ILE A 429 4.82 12.63 -5.64
N THR A 430 4.48 11.38 -5.99
CA THR A 430 5.36 10.48 -6.78
C THR A 430 5.21 10.64 -8.30
N GLU A 431 4.12 11.23 -8.77
CA GLU A 431 3.85 11.47 -10.19
C GLU A 431 2.98 12.72 -10.34
N ARG A 432 3.10 13.42 -11.46
CA ARG A 432 2.28 14.60 -11.79
C ARG A 432 1.67 14.38 -13.17
N LEU A 433 0.34 14.40 -13.24
CA LEU A 433 -0.45 14.14 -14.44
C LEU A 433 -1.21 15.42 -14.84
N PRO A 434 -0.67 16.26 -15.74
CA PRO A 434 -1.43 17.35 -16.35
C PRO A 434 -2.70 16.81 -17.03
N ALA A 435 -3.79 17.57 -17.02
CA ALA A 435 -5.01 17.15 -17.69
C ALA A 435 -4.78 16.94 -19.19
N THR A 436 -5.18 15.78 -19.71
CA THR A 436 -5.07 15.40 -21.12
C THR A 436 -6.08 16.18 -21.99
N GLY A 437 -7.15 16.68 -21.37
CA GLY A 437 -8.09 17.61 -22.01
C GLY A 437 -9.08 18.25 -21.04
N LYS A 438 -9.60 19.41 -21.44
CA LYS A 438 -10.78 20.06 -20.85
C LYS A 438 -12.00 19.68 -21.69
N LEU A 439 -12.84 18.83 -21.13
CA LEU A 439 -14.17 18.50 -21.63
C LEU A 439 -15.18 19.57 -21.17
N VAL A 440 -16.33 19.60 -21.84
CA VAL A 440 -17.46 20.47 -21.50
C VAL A 440 -18.72 19.61 -21.43
N ALA A 441 -19.39 19.62 -20.28
CA ALA A 441 -20.66 18.93 -20.08
C ALA A 441 -21.80 19.62 -20.83
N THR A 442 -22.96 18.97 -21.00
CA THR A 442 -24.08 19.50 -21.81
C THR A 442 -24.71 20.78 -21.27
N ASP A 443 -24.37 21.20 -20.05
CA ASP A 443 -24.78 22.47 -19.42
C ASP A 443 -23.69 23.56 -19.43
N GLY A 444 -22.54 23.29 -20.04
CA GLY A 444 -21.39 24.19 -20.09
C GLY A 444 -20.37 24.01 -18.96
N THR A 445 -20.59 23.10 -18.00
CA THR A 445 -19.64 22.86 -16.90
C THR A 445 -18.32 22.27 -17.42
N ALA A 446 -17.19 22.81 -16.99
CA ALA A 446 -15.86 22.30 -17.36
C ALA A 446 -15.51 21.02 -16.58
N VAL A 447 -15.02 20.01 -17.28
CA VAL A 447 -14.57 18.73 -16.69
C VAL A 447 -13.22 18.34 -17.26
N PHE A 448 -12.24 18.11 -16.40
CA PHE A 448 -10.85 17.82 -16.78
C PHE A 448 -10.58 16.33 -16.63
N ASP A 449 -10.03 15.69 -17.67
CA ASP A 449 -9.58 14.29 -17.63
C ASP A 449 -8.06 14.26 -17.40
N VAL A 450 -7.57 13.56 -16.37
CA VAL A 450 -6.12 13.35 -16.14
C VAL A 450 -5.59 12.05 -16.76
N GLY A 451 -6.39 11.40 -17.60
CA GLY A 451 -6.02 10.25 -18.44
C GLY A 451 -6.14 8.89 -17.76
N ALA A 452 -5.96 8.81 -16.44
CA ALA A 452 -6.04 7.57 -15.67
C ALA A 452 -6.74 7.78 -14.32
N VAL A 453 -7.39 6.73 -13.80
CA VAL A 453 -7.84 6.71 -12.40
C VAL A 453 -6.61 6.65 -11.50
N THR A 454 -6.54 7.57 -10.54
CA THR A 454 -5.38 7.79 -9.67
C THR A 454 -5.85 8.22 -8.28
N ALA A 455 -4.91 8.39 -7.35
CA ALA A 455 -5.19 8.86 -5.99
C ALA A 455 -4.28 10.06 -5.63
N GLY A 456 -4.83 11.06 -4.93
CA GLY A 456 -4.07 12.22 -4.49
C GLY A 456 -4.85 13.53 -4.50
N TRP A 457 -4.28 14.56 -5.14
CA TRP A 457 -4.82 15.92 -5.15
C TRP A 457 -5.03 16.48 -6.57
N PRO A 458 -6.15 17.16 -6.85
CA PRO A 458 -6.24 18.07 -7.98
C PRO A 458 -5.54 19.40 -7.64
N GLU A 459 -4.46 19.72 -8.33
CA GLU A 459 -3.81 21.03 -8.30
C GLU A 459 -4.43 21.95 -9.35
N LEU A 460 -4.83 23.16 -8.93
CA LEU A 460 -5.23 24.27 -9.78
C LEU A 460 -4.05 25.22 -10.01
N ARG A 461 -3.90 25.70 -11.25
CA ARG A 461 -3.04 26.82 -11.62
C ARG A 461 -3.88 27.88 -12.34
N LEU A 462 -3.93 29.08 -11.78
CA LEU A 462 -4.88 30.11 -12.21
C LEU A 462 -4.23 31.49 -12.20
N ASP A 463 -4.69 32.37 -13.09
CA ASP A 463 -4.51 33.82 -13.00
C ASP A 463 -5.89 34.44 -13.23
N LEU A 464 -6.58 34.78 -12.14
CA LEU A 464 -7.97 35.22 -12.12
C LEU A 464 -8.14 36.34 -11.07
N PRO A 465 -9.11 37.27 -11.24
CA PRO A 465 -9.40 38.27 -10.23
C PRO A 465 -9.85 37.66 -8.90
N ALA A 466 -9.53 38.32 -7.78
CA ALA A 466 -9.89 37.88 -6.44
C ALA A 466 -11.40 37.71 -6.23
N GLY A 467 -11.77 36.78 -5.34
CA GLY A 467 -13.16 36.53 -4.96
C GLY A 467 -13.95 35.65 -5.93
N ARG A 468 -13.32 35.08 -6.98
CA ARG A 468 -13.95 34.07 -7.81
C ARG A 468 -14.04 32.76 -7.03
N TYR A 469 -15.26 32.39 -6.65
CA TYR A 469 -15.57 31.10 -6.04
C TYR A 469 -15.59 29.99 -7.10
N LEU A 470 -14.80 28.94 -6.86
CA LEU A 470 -14.73 27.72 -7.65
C LEU A 470 -15.08 26.51 -6.76
N ARG A 471 -15.69 25.48 -7.36
CA ARG A 471 -16.00 24.22 -6.68
C ARG A 471 -15.54 23.04 -7.53
N LEU A 472 -14.69 22.20 -6.94
CA LEU A 472 -14.08 21.04 -7.56
C LEU A 472 -14.81 19.78 -7.11
N LEU A 473 -15.32 18.98 -8.06
CA LEU A 473 -15.96 17.71 -7.80
C LEU A 473 -15.10 16.59 -8.43
N PRO A 474 -14.33 15.84 -7.62
CA PRO A 474 -13.52 14.72 -8.10
C PRO A 474 -14.39 13.48 -8.36
N GLY A 475 -13.97 12.62 -9.28
CA GLY A 475 -14.56 11.28 -9.47
C GLY A 475 -13.87 10.46 -10.55
N ASP A 476 -14.23 9.19 -10.65
CA ASP A 476 -13.60 8.22 -11.56
C ASP A 476 -14.42 7.96 -12.85
N GLN A 477 -15.66 8.46 -12.92
CA GLN A 477 -16.63 8.17 -13.98
C GLN A 477 -17.45 9.41 -14.37
N LEU A 478 -17.97 9.40 -15.61
CA LEU A 478 -18.88 10.42 -16.14
C LEU A 478 -20.30 9.87 -16.38
N ASP A 479 -21.28 10.75 -16.29
CA ASP A 479 -22.67 10.46 -16.61
C ASP A 479 -22.96 10.58 -18.13
N ALA A 480 -24.24 10.54 -18.54
CA ALA A 480 -24.61 10.68 -19.96
C ALA A 480 -24.58 12.15 -20.46
N PHE A 481 -24.36 13.11 -19.57
CA PHE A 481 -24.29 14.55 -19.81
C PHE A 481 -22.85 15.09 -19.73
N GLY A 482 -21.87 14.22 -19.44
CA GLY A 482 -20.46 14.56 -19.25
C GLY A 482 -20.13 15.10 -17.85
N ARG A 483 -21.05 15.03 -16.89
CA ARG A 483 -20.86 15.43 -15.49
C ARG A 483 -20.20 14.32 -14.67
N VAL A 484 -19.54 14.67 -13.57
CA VAL A 484 -18.85 13.69 -12.71
C VAL A 484 -19.84 12.88 -11.85
N VAL A 485 -19.69 11.55 -11.85
CA VAL A 485 -20.51 10.63 -11.05
C VAL A 485 -19.87 10.40 -9.67
N GLN A 486 -20.57 10.84 -8.62
CA GLN A 486 -20.16 10.62 -7.23
C GLN A 486 -21.11 9.69 -6.47
N SER A 487 -22.43 9.83 -6.71
CA SER A 487 -23.43 8.97 -6.08
C SER A 487 -23.39 7.56 -6.67
N LYS A 488 -22.94 6.60 -5.86
CA LYS A 488 -22.83 5.17 -6.15
C LYS A 488 -23.51 4.38 -5.01
N PRO A 489 -23.96 3.13 -5.21
CA PRO A 489 -24.62 2.35 -4.14
C PRO A 489 -23.83 2.24 -2.83
N THR A 490 -22.49 2.29 -2.88
CA THR A 490 -21.59 2.30 -1.70
C THR A 490 -20.90 3.65 -1.44
N THR A 491 -21.11 4.67 -2.27
CA THR A 491 -20.46 6.00 -2.15
C THR A 491 -21.52 7.09 -2.11
N GLY A 492 -21.66 7.76 -0.96
CA GLY A 492 -22.55 8.92 -0.84
C GLY A 492 -22.01 10.14 -1.57
N ALA A 493 -22.83 11.18 -1.66
CA ALA A 493 -22.53 12.41 -2.38
C ALA A 493 -23.16 13.62 -1.66
N PRO A 494 -22.62 14.84 -1.83
CA PRO A 494 -21.48 15.19 -2.68
C PRO A 494 -20.11 15.04 -2.00
N ILE A 495 -19.06 14.89 -2.79
CA ILE A 495 -17.66 15.08 -2.41
C ILE A 495 -17.19 16.32 -3.14
N PHE A 496 -16.74 17.36 -2.44
CA PHE A 496 -16.25 18.56 -3.13
C PHE A 496 -15.32 19.41 -2.30
N SER A 497 -14.36 20.01 -3.00
CA SER A 497 -13.46 21.02 -2.48
C SER A 497 -13.85 22.39 -3.05
N THR A 498 -13.55 23.48 -2.35
CA THR A 498 -13.83 24.85 -2.82
C THR A 498 -12.59 25.73 -2.76
N TYR A 499 -12.47 26.64 -3.72
CA TYR A 499 -11.38 27.59 -3.78
C TYR A 499 -11.92 28.98 -4.11
N VAL A 500 -11.59 29.98 -3.27
CA VAL A 500 -11.83 31.39 -3.57
C VAL A 500 -10.50 32.03 -3.94
N THR A 501 -10.44 32.62 -5.13
CA THR A 501 -9.21 33.20 -5.67
C THR A 501 -8.75 34.46 -4.92
N LYS A 502 -7.44 34.68 -4.94
CA LYS A 502 -6.78 35.99 -4.73
C LYS A 502 -6.42 36.61 -6.08
N ASP A 503 -5.85 37.81 -6.10
CA ASP A 503 -5.43 38.46 -7.34
C ASP A 503 -4.08 37.91 -7.85
N GLY A 504 -3.98 37.76 -9.17
CA GLY A 504 -2.75 37.37 -9.87
C GLY A 504 -2.50 35.86 -9.96
N PRO A 505 -1.31 35.45 -10.45
CA PRO A 505 -0.95 34.04 -10.58
C PRO A 505 -0.94 33.31 -9.23
N GLN A 506 -1.69 32.22 -9.15
CA GLN A 506 -1.86 31.40 -7.94
C GLN A 506 -1.87 29.91 -8.28
N THR A 507 -1.32 29.10 -7.38
CA THR A 507 -1.38 27.62 -7.44
C THR A 507 -1.96 27.13 -6.13
N TRP A 508 -2.86 26.14 -6.18
CA TRP A 508 -3.50 25.59 -5.00
C TRP A 508 -3.86 24.11 -5.17
N HIS A 509 -3.71 23.36 -4.10
CA HIS A 509 -4.23 22.01 -3.93
C HIS A 509 -4.72 21.85 -2.47
N PRO A 510 -5.63 20.91 -2.18
CA PRO A 510 -5.92 20.53 -0.80
C PRO A 510 -4.68 19.96 -0.10
N SER A 511 -4.61 20.07 1.23
CA SER A 511 -3.42 19.69 2.02
C SER A 511 -3.66 18.61 3.06
N PHE A 512 -4.87 18.47 3.62
CA PHE A 512 -5.11 17.64 4.82
C PHE A 512 -5.95 16.38 4.55
N ARG A 513 -6.21 16.06 3.27
CA ARG A 513 -7.02 14.92 2.78
C ARG A 513 -6.71 14.60 1.32
N TYR A 514 -7.07 13.42 0.81
CA TYR A 514 -6.89 13.03 -0.60
C TYR A 514 -8.17 12.48 -1.26
N ASP A 515 -8.21 12.39 -2.59
CA ASP A 515 -9.30 11.76 -3.38
C ASP A 515 -8.78 10.59 -4.22
N GLY A 516 -9.69 9.69 -4.61
CA GLY A 516 -9.54 8.82 -5.78
C GLY A 516 -10.32 9.39 -6.97
N PHE A 517 -9.67 9.63 -8.11
CA PHE A 517 -10.30 10.28 -9.27
C PHE A 517 -9.57 10.03 -10.60
N ARG A 518 -10.29 10.26 -11.70
CA ARG A 518 -9.76 10.48 -13.06
C ARG A 518 -10.22 11.83 -13.63
N TYR A 519 -11.44 12.23 -13.26
CA TYR A 519 -12.09 13.44 -13.73
C TYR A 519 -12.21 14.44 -12.59
N VAL A 520 -12.02 15.73 -12.93
CA VAL A 520 -12.24 16.86 -12.01
C VAL A 520 -13.21 17.80 -12.68
N GLU A 521 -14.45 17.87 -12.20
CA GLU A 521 -15.41 18.88 -12.61
C GLU A 521 -15.15 20.18 -11.85
N VAL A 522 -15.00 21.31 -12.54
CA VAL A 522 -14.71 22.61 -11.93
C VAL A 522 -15.84 23.59 -12.22
N GLN A 523 -16.79 23.66 -11.31
CA GLN A 523 -17.91 24.61 -11.35
C GLN A 523 -17.39 26.03 -11.08
N GLY A 524 -17.91 27.02 -11.82
CA GLY A 524 -17.52 28.42 -11.69
C GLY A 524 -16.29 28.84 -12.49
N LEU A 525 -15.60 27.92 -13.18
CA LEU A 525 -14.41 28.25 -13.97
C LEU A 525 -14.77 29.03 -15.26
N PRO A 526 -14.01 30.09 -15.64
CA PRO A 526 -14.22 30.76 -16.93
C PRO A 526 -13.91 29.87 -18.15
N GLU A 527 -14.58 30.16 -19.26
CA GLU A 527 -14.45 29.39 -20.51
C GLU A 527 -13.01 29.38 -21.05
N HIS A 528 -12.32 30.52 -20.99
CA HIS A 528 -10.97 30.71 -21.54
C HIS A 528 -9.86 29.94 -20.82
N VAL A 529 -10.09 29.42 -19.61
CA VAL A 529 -9.07 28.69 -18.84
C VAL A 529 -8.82 27.32 -19.50
N GLY A 530 -7.60 27.04 -19.92
CA GLY A 530 -7.23 25.82 -20.65
C GLY A 530 -7.09 24.58 -19.77
N ALA A 531 -6.74 23.44 -20.39
CA ALA A 531 -6.49 22.16 -19.69
C ALA A 531 -5.26 22.21 -18.75
N ASP A 532 -4.30 23.08 -19.08
CA ASP A 532 -3.07 23.38 -18.34
C ASP A 532 -3.31 23.92 -16.92
N ALA A 533 -4.53 24.39 -16.63
CA ALA A 533 -4.94 24.83 -15.30
C ALA A 533 -5.17 23.69 -14.28
N VAL A 534 -5.18 22.42 -14.70
CA VAL A 534 -5.38 21.26 -13.82
C VAL A 534 -4.25 20.24 -13.96
N THR A 535 -3.71 19.80 -12.83
CA THR A 535 -2.75 18.68 -12.74
C THR A 535 -3.13 17.78 -11.57
N ALA A 536 -3.21 16.46 -11.76
CA ALA A 536 -3.29 15.53 -10.64
C ALA A 536 -1.89 15.31 -10.04
N LEU A 537 -1.77 15.59 -8.75
CA LEU A 537 -0.61 15.24 -7.92
C LEU A 537 -0.88 13.85 -7.33
N VAL A 538 -0.18 12.84 -7.84
CA VAL A 538 -0.40 11.44 -7.44
C VAL A 538 0.36 11.16 -6.15
N LEU A 539 -0.36 10.84 -5.08
CA LEU A 539 0.25 10.54 -3.78
C LEU A 539 0.31 9.03 -3.54
N ARG A 540 1.34 8.59 -2.81
CA ARG A 540 1.47 7.27 -2.20
C ARG A 540 2.63 7.28 -1.20
N ALA A 541 2.73 6.26 -0.36
CA ALA A 541 3.96 5.95 0.37
C ALA A 541 5.13 5.78 -0.62
N ASP A 542 6.26 6.44 -0.34
CA ASP A 542 7.44 6.55 -1.22
C ASP A 542 8.33 5.30 -1.21
N ASN A 543 7.70 4.12 -1.23
CA ASN A 543 8.39 2.85 -1.44
C ASN A 543 9.02 2.85 -2.84
N GLU A 544 10.30 2.48 -2.93
CA GLU A 544 11.04 2.48 -4.20
C GLU A 544 10.43 1.44 -5.16
N HIS A 545 10.23 1.82 -6.43
CA HIS A 545 9.77 0.88 -7.46
C HIS A 545 10.95 0.03 -7.93
N VAL A 546 10.89 -1.27 -7.64
CA VAL A 546 11.98 -2.23 -7.88
C VAL A 546 11.63 -3.30 -8.92
N GLY A 547 10.35 -3.40 -9.29
CA GLY A 547 9.88 -4.29 -10.33
C GLY A 547 10.12 -3.75 -11.73
N ARG A 548 10.04 -4.65 -12.71
CA ARG A 548 9.91 -4.36 -14.13
C ARG A 548 9.28 -5.57 -14.80
N PHE A 549 8.20 -5.39 -15.55
CA PHE A 549 7.57 -6.46 -16.32
C PHE A 549 7.12 -5.95 -17.70
N GLU A 550 7.53 -6.66 -18.76
CA GLU A 550 7.18 -6.40 -20.17
C GLU A 550 7.04 -7.72 -20.92
N THR A 551 6.20 -7.78 -21.94
CA THR A 551 5.97 -8.99 -22.75
C THR A 551 5.85 -8.69 -24.25
N SER A 552 5.83 -9.72 -25.10
CA SER A 552 5.41 -9.56 -26.51
C SER A 552 3.90 -9.38 -26.70
N ARG A 553 3.10 -9.34 -25.63
CA ARG A 553 1.64 -9.32 -25.66
C ARG A 553 1.10 -8.09 -24.90
N PRO A 554 0.86 -6.95 -25.58
CA PRO A 554 0.47 -5.69 -24.94
C PRO A 554 -0.75 -5.77 -24.01
N LEU A 555 -1.67 -6.72 -24.23
CA LEU A 555 -2.79 -6.97 -23.31
C LEU A 555 -2.33 -7.35 -21.89
N ILE A 556 -1.26 -8.13 -21.76
CA ILE A 556 -0.71 -8.54 -20.47
C ILE A 556 -0.01 -7.35 -19.79
N ASP A 557 0.73 -6.56 -20.58
CA ASP A 557 1.37 -5.32 -20.11
C ASP A 557 0.33 -4.27 -19.68
N ASP A 558 -0.83 -4.22 -20.34
CA ASP A 558 -1.98 -3.39 -19.95
C ASP A 558 -2.64 -3.91 -18.65
N ILE A 559 -2.78 -5.23 -18.49
CA ILE A 559 -3.30 -5.85 -17.26
C ILE A 559 -2.38 -5.57 -16.06
N HIS A 560 -1.07 -5.79 -16.23
CA HIS A 560 -0.04 -5.42 -15.24
C HIS A 560 -0.17 -3.94 -14.84
N ARG A 561 -0.30 -3.04 -15.82
CA ARG A 561 -0.39 -1.59 -15.59
C ARG A 561 -1.65 -1.16 -14.82
N ILE A 562 -2.80 -1.80 -15.05
CA ILE A 562 -4.02 -1.48 -14.26
C ILE A 562 -3.93 -2.03 -12.83
N ILE A 563 -3.26 -3.18 -12.63
CA ILE A 563 -3.01 -3.73 -11.29
C ILE A 563 -2.03 -2.82 -10.53
N ASP A 564 -0.89 -2.45 -11.12
CA ASP A 564 0.05 -1.49 -10.51
C ASP A 564 -0.64 -0.16 -10.18
N ARG A 565 -1.41 0.43 -11.11
CA ARG A 565 -2.10 1.70 -10.86
C ARG A 565 -3.09 1.60 -9.69
N ALA A 566 -3.70 0.44 -9.47
CA ALA A 566 -4.56 0.21 -8.31
C ALA A 566 -3.77 -0.01 -7.01
N VAL A 567 -2.66 -0.75 -7.04
CA VAL A 567 -1.73 -0.92 -5.91
C VAL A 567 -1.18 0.44 -5.46
N ARG A 568 -0.69 1.24 -6.41
CA ARG A 568 -0.20 2.62 -6.18
C ARG A 568 -1.27 3.53 -5.61
N GLY A 569 -2.52 3.37 -6.07
CA GLY A 569 -3.67 4.13 -5.58
C GLY A 569 -4.02 3.88 -4.11
N ASN A 570 -3.49 2.83 -3.49
CA ASN A 570 -3.92 2.36 -2.17
C ASN A 570 -2.81 2.29 -1.11
N MET A 571 -1.58 2.77 -1.39
CA MET A 571 -0.52 2.89 -0.37
C MET A 571 -0.61 4.22 0.40
N TYR A 572 -1.49 4.29 1.41
CA TYR A 572 -1.76 5.50 2.20
C TYR A 572 -1.58 5.26 3.71
N SER A 573 -0.34 5.01 4.14
CA SER A 573 0.05 4.56 5.50
C SER A 573 -0.41 3.14 5.82
N VAL A 574 -1.70 2.88 5.64
CA VAL A 574 -2.27 1.53 5.49
C VAL A 574 -2.20 1.09 4.02
N LEU A 575 -2.68 -0.12 3.74
CA LEU A 575 -3.06 -0.54 2.41
C LEU A 575 -4.60 -0.45 2.32
N THR A 576 -5.13 0.53 1.60
CA THR A 576 -6.59 0.76 1.54
C THR A 576 -7.31 -0.17 0.57
N ASP A 577 -8.62 -0.36 0.77
CA ASP A 577 -9.50 -0.97 -0.24
C ASP A 577 -9.61 -0.11 -1.50
N CYS A 578 -9.95 1.16 -1.32
CA CYS A 578 -10.09 2.13 -2.40
C CYS A 578 -9.81 3.58 -1.94
N PRO A 579 -9.26 4.42 -2.83
CA PRO A 579 -8.87 5.79 -2.48
C PRO A 579 -10.01 6.80 -2.44
N HIS A 580 -11.23 6.45 -2.89
CA HIS A 580 -12.33 7.40 -3.03
C HIS A 580 -13.35 7.35 -1.87
N ARG A 581 -13.91 6.17 -1.53
CA ARG A 581 -15.05 6.06 -0.59
C ARG A 581 -14.67 5.67 0.84
N GLU A 582 -14.00 4.54 1.07
CA GLU A 582 -13.79 4.01 2.44
C GLU A 582 -12.43 4.36 3.00
N LYS A 583 -11.37 4.22 2.19
CA LYS A 583 -9.99 4.53 2.61
C LYS A 583 -9.60 3.76 3.89
N LEU A 584 -10.13 2.55 4.05
CA LEU A 584 -9.94 1.71 5.23
C LEU A 584 -8.87 0.66 4.97
N GLY A 585 -8.03 0.39 5.96
CA GLY A 585 -6.99 -0.63 5.91
C GLY A 585 -7.57 -2.03 6.07
N TRP A 586 -8.30 -2.52 5.07
CA TRP A 586 -8.80 -3.90 5.02
C TRP A 586 -7.60 -4.87 4.85
N LEU A 587 -7.54 -5.90 5.69
CA LEU A 587 -6.31 -6.63 5.99
C LEU A 587 -5.99 -7.83 5.07
N GLU A 588 -6.98 -8.37 4.38
CA GLU A 588 -6.88 -9.51 3.47
C GLU A 588 -5.86 -9.24 2.35
N GLN A 589 -5.97 -8.10 1.66
CA GLN A 589 -5.10 -7.71 0.56
C GLN A 589 -3.62 -7.63 1.00
N ALA A 590 -3.36 -7.14 2.23
CA ALA A 590 -2.01 -6.96 2.76
C ALA A 590 -1.20 -8.27 2.88
N HIS A 591 -1.86 -9.43 2.92
CA HIS A 591 -1.20 -10.74 3.00
C HIS A 591 -1.62 -11.74 1.90
N LEU A 592 -2.77 -11.56 1.25
CA LEU A 592 -3.15 -12.27 0.02
C LEU A 592 -2.31 -11.81 -1.16
N LEU A 593 -2.08 -10.49 -1.28
CA LEU A 593 -1.38 -9.86 -2.41
C LEU A 593 0.02 -9.36 -2.08
N PHE A 594 0.60 -9.78 -0.94
CA PHE A 594 1.96 -9.41 -0.53
C PHE A 594 2.98 -9.59 -1.67
N ASP A 595 2.93 -10.71 -2.40
CA ASP A 595 3.83 -10.97 -3.52
C ASP A 595 3.65 -9.96 -4.68
N VAL A 596 2.41 -9.56 -4.99
CA VAL A 596 2.11 -8.55 -6.02
C VAL A 596 2.74 -7.21 -5.66
N VAL A 597 2.62 -6.80 -4.39
CA VAL A 597 3.24 -5.55 -3.93
C VAL A 597 4.77 -5.68 -3.90
N ALA A 598 5.31 -6.80 -3.37
CA ALA A 598 6.75 -6.98 -3.14
C ALA A 598 7.58 -7.27 -4.40
N TYR A 599 6.99 -7.82 -5.48
CA TYR A 599 7.69 -7.89 -6.78
C TYR A 599 7.93 -6.50 -7.37
N ASN A 600 6.97 -5.58 -7.17
CA ASN A 600 6.96 -4.24 -7.76
C ASN A 600 7.61 -3.18 -6.87
N TYR A 601 7.53 -3.29 -5.53
CA TYR A 601 7.92 -2.25 -4.58
C TYR A 601 8.78 -2.76 -3.41
N ASP A 602 9.74 -1.93 -2.98
CA ASP A 602 10.56 -2.16 -1.81
C ASP A 602 9.78 -1.87 -0.52
N VAL A 603 9.06 -2.89 -0.02
CA VAL A 603 8.12 -2.76 1.12
C VAL A 603 8.62 -3.37 2.42
N ALA A 604 9.92 -3.69 2.54
CA ALA A 604 10.50 -4.30 3.75
C ALA A 604 10.22 -3.49 5.04
N ALA A 605 10.40 -2.16 4.97
CA ALA A 605 10.08 -1.25 6.07
C ALA A 605 8.57 -1.01 6.20
N TYR A 606 7.87 -0.81 5.08
CA TYR A 606 6.43 -0.51 5.05
C TYR A 606 5.58 -1.65 5.65
N CYS A 607 5.86 -2.91 5.29
CA CYS A 607 5.14 -4.07 5.85
C CYS A 607 5.42 -4.30 7.34
N ARG A 608 6.55 -3.82 7.88
CA ARG A 608 6.79 -3.82 9.34
C ARG A 608 5.97 -2.75 10.06
N GLU A 609 5.71 -1.60 9.41
CA GLU A 609 4.85 -0.55 9.96
C GLU A 609 3.37 -0.97 9.93
N LEU A 610 2.90 -1.51 8.80
CA LEU A 610 1.55 -2.09 8.66
C LEU A 610 1.28 -3.13 9.76
N LEU A 611 2.23 -4.05 9.97
CA LEU A 611 2.14 -5.09 11.00
C LEU A 611 2.03 -4.52 12.43
N ALA A 612 2.65 -3.38 12.70
CA ALA A 612 2.53 -2.73 14.00
C ALA A 612 1.09 -2.24 14.23
N GLY A 613 0.51 -1.50 13.28
CA GLY A 613 -0.88 -1.04 13.35
C GLY A 613 -1.90 -2.20 13.43
N ILE A 614 -1.64 -3.31 12.72
CA ILE A 614 -2.44 -4.54 12.82
C ILE A 614 -2.38 -5.17 14.22
N ALA A 615 -1.20 -5.17 14.85
CA ALA A 615 -1.04 -5.70 16.20
C ALA A 615 -1.60 -4.76 17.29
N GLU A 616 -1.56 -3.45 17.06
CA GLU A 616 -2.13 -2.40 17.92
C GLU A 616 -3.67 -2.39 17.85
N ALA A 617 -4.27 -2.78 16.71
CA ALA A 617 -5.72 -3.01 16.59
C ALA A 617 -6.22 -4.29 17.29
N GLN A 618 -5.33 -5.14 17.86
CA GLN A 618 -5.75 -6.37 18.52
C GLN A 618 -6.47 -6.09 19.85
N THR A 619 -7.73 -6.50 19.94
CA THR A 619 -8.54 -6.38 21.16
C THR A 619 -8.03 -7.24 22.32
N GLY A 620 -8.47 -6.92 23.54
CA GLY A 620 -8.13 -7.68 24.75
C GLY A 620 -8.62 -9.14 24.77
N GLU A 621 -9.57 -9.53 23.91
CA GLU A 621 -9.99 -10.93 23.75
C GLU A 621 -9.11 -11.71 22.75
N GLY A 622 -8.27 -11.02 21.97
CA GLY A 622 -7.40 -11.61 20.96
C GLY A 622 -7.84 -11.38 19.51
N LEU A 623 -9.09 -10.92 19.27
CA LEU A 623 -9.57 -10.51 17.94
C LEU A 623 -8.65 -9.45 17.32
N VAL A 624 -8.23 -9.69 16.08
CA VAL A 624 -7.74 -8.67 15.14
C VAL A 624 -8.90 -8.35 14.21
N PRO A 625 -9.45 -7.11 14.21
CA PRO A 625 -10.56 -6.75 13.34
C PRO A 625 -10.19 -6.78 11.86
N ASP A 626 -11.20 -6.87 10.99
CA ASP A 626 -11.01 -6.97 9.54
C ASP A 626 -10.40 -5.70 8.91
N THR A 627 -10.43 -4.57 9.63
CA THR A 627 -9.69 -3.35 9.29
C THR A 627 -8.75 -2.92 10.41
N ALA A 628 -7.55 -2.47 10.08
CA ALA A 628 -6.66 -1.79 11.01
C ALA A 628 -6.06 -0.50 10.40
N PRO A 629 -6.06 0.63 11.13
CA PRO A 629 -6.77 0.89 12.39
C PRO A 629 -8.30 0.77 12.28
N GLU A 630 -8.98 0.29 13.34
CA GLU A 630 -10.44 0.07 13.34
C GLU A 630 -11.23 1.35 13.68
N TYR A 631 -11.26 2.32 12.76
CA TYR A 631 -12.08 3.53 12.92
C TYR A 631 -13.58 3.29 12.66
N VAL A 632 -13.89 2.21 11.93
CA VAL A 632 -15.27 1.81 11.61
C VAL A 632 -15.49 0.43 12.20
N VAL A 633 -16.06 0.39 13.41
CA VAL A 633 -16.46 -0.86 14.07
C VAL A 633 -17.69 -1.43 13.36
N PHE A 634 -17.48 -2.45 12.52
CA PHE A 634 -18.57 -3.13 11.82
C PHE A 634 -19.29 -4.16 12.72
N GLU A 635 -20.52 -4.51 12.36
CA GLU A 635 -21.27 -5.59 13.02
C GLU A 635 -21.15 -6.93 12.29
N GLY A 636 -21.06 -8.02 13.06
CA GLY A 636 -21.13 -9.38 12.53
C GLY A 636 -19.93 -9.77 11.68
N ALA A 637 -20.19 -10.25 10.46
CA ALA A 637 -19.19 -10.87 9.60
C ALA A 637 -18.13 -9.91 9.02
N PHE A 638 -18.37 -8.60 9.03
CA PHE A 638 -17.45 -7.57 8.52
C PHE A 638 -16.41 -7.10 9.56
N ARG A 639 -16.20 -7.87 10.63
CA ARG A 639 -15.32 -7.53 11.75
C ARG A 639 -14.44 -8.69 12.26
N ASP A 640 -14.67 -9.91 11.78
CA ASP A 640 -14.13 -11.15 12.35
C ASP A 640 -14.12 -12.28 11.29
N ASP A 641 -13.47 -12.04 10.15
CA ASP A 641 -13.14 -13.09 9.17
C ASP A 641 -11.65 -13.49 9.31
N PRO A 642 -11.33 -14.79 9.46
CA PRO A 642 -9.96 -15.28 9.63
C PRO A 642 -9.03 -15.02 8.42
N ASN A 643 -9.58 -14.65 7.25
CA ASN A 643 -8.83 -14.26 6.06
C ASN A 643 -8.45 -12.78 6.04
N TRP A 644 -8.96 -11.96 6.96
CA TRP A 644 -8.56 -10.57 7.14
C TRP A 644 -7.60 -10.45 8.33
N GLY A 645 -8.08 -10.70 9.56
CA GLY A 645 -7.25 -10.64 10.77
C GLY A 645 -6.04 -11.60 10.76
N GLY A 646 -6.11 -12.66 9.93
CA GLY A 646 -4.99 -13.56 9.62
C GLY A 646 -3.73 -12.86 9.11
N ALA A 647 -3.81 -11.62 8.64
CA ALA A 647 -2.68 -10.77 8.29
C ALA A 647 -1.60 -10.70 9.41
N LEU A 648 -2.02 -10.62 10.68
CA LEU A 648 -1.12 -10.58 11.85
C LEU A 648 -0.16 -11.79 11.89
N ILE A 649 -0.63 -12.96 11.46
CA ILE A 649 0.14 -14.21 11.43
C ILE A 649 0.87 -14.40 10.09
N ARG A 650 0.28 -13.89 9.00
CA ARG A 650 0.75 -14.14 7.63
C ARG A 650 1.85 -13.19 7.18
N MET A 651 1.73 -11.90 7.46
CA MET A 651 2.74 -10.90 7.07
C MET A 651 4.13 -11.16 7.68
N PRO A 652 4.30 -11.54 8.97
CA PRO A 652 5.63 -11.83 9.53
C PRO A 652 6.34 -12.98 8.83
N TRP A 653 5.60 -14.02 8.42
CA TRP A 653 6.15 -15.11 7.62
C TRP A 653 6.54 -14.64 6.21
N GLN A 654 5.73 -13.80 5.57
CA GLN A 654 6.02 -13.28 4.23
C GLN A 654 7.22 -12.33 4.21
N ILE A 655 7.33 -11.44 5.21
CA ILE A 655 8.52 -10.61 5.46
C ILE A 655 9.79 -11.46 5.59
N TYR A 656 9.75 -12.54 6.38
CA TYR A 656 10.87 -13.48 6.49
C TYR A 656 11.21 -14.19 5.18
N ARG A 657 10.20 -14.65 4.43
CA ARG A 657 10.40 -15.33 3.14
C ARG A 657 11.03 -14.40 2.09
N TRP A 658 10.64 -13.13 2.05
CA TRP A 658 11.10 -12.15 1.08
C TRP A 658 12.42 -11.46 1.47
N TYR A 659 12.58 -11.08 2.74
CA TYR A 659 13.67 -10.23 3.21
C TYR A 659 14.65 -10.93 4.18
N GLY A 660 14.38 -12.18 4.57
CA GLY A 660 15.18 -12.93 5.53
C GLY A 660 15.01 -12.48 7.00
N ASP A 661 14.10 -11.53 7.26
CA ASP A 661 13.96 -10.87 8.56
C ASP A 661 13.06 -11.66 9.52
N THR A 662 13.61 -12.06 10.67
CA THR A 662 12.89 -12.75 11.76
C THR A 662 12.38 -11.80 12.85
N THR A 663 12.80 -10.52 12.85
CA THR A 663 12.49 -9.57 13.94
C THR A 663 10.99 -9.31 14.05
N ALA A 664 10.29 -9.21 12.92
CA ALA A 664 8.83 -9.07 12.86
C ALA A 664 8.11 -10.25 13.54
N MET A 665 8.45 -11.50 13.20
CA MET A 665 7.79 -12.67 13.79
C MET A 665 8.16 -12.88 15.26
N ALA A 666 9.35 -12.44 15.68
CA ALA A 666 9.76 -12.46 17.08
C ALA A 666 9.01 -11.39 17.92
N ARG A 667 8.93 -10.15 17.44
CA ARG A 667 8.27 -9.01 18.11
C ARG A 667 6.78 -9.28 18.36
N HIS A 668 6.10 -9.89 17.40
CA HIS A 668 4.64 -10.07 17.45
C HIS A 668 4.19 -11.50 17.82
N TYR A 669 5.10 -12.38 18.29
CA TYR A 669 4.80 -13.79 18.54
C TYR A 669 3.62 -14.01 19.51
N ASP A 670 3.55 -13.25 20.59
CA ASP A 670 2.52 -13.44 21.61
C ASP A 670 1.16 -12.87 21.15
N ALA A 671 1.16 -11.83 20.30
CA ALA A 671 -0.05 -11.33 19.65
C ALA A 671 -0.60 -12.33 18.61
N MET A 672 0.30 -12.94 17.82
CA MET A 672 -0.03 -14.02 16.90
C MET A 672 -0.62 -15.25 17.63
N ASN A 673 -0.12 -15.60 18.82
CA ASN A 673 -0.73 -16.64 19.66
C ASN A 673 -2.15 -16.25 20.07
N ARG A 674 -2.36 -15.06 20.65
CA ARG A 674 -3.69 -14.60 21.08
C ARG A 674 -4.73 -14.63 19.96
N TYR A 675 -4.36 -14.27 18.72
CA TYR A 675 -5.29 -14.33 17.60
C TYR A 675 -5.62 -15.77 17.17
N LEU A 676 -4.63 -16.67 17.15
CA LEU A 676 -4.89 -18.08 16.85
C LEU A 676 -5.70 -18.78 17.97
N ASP A 677 -5.43 -18.44 19.24
CA ASP A 677 -6.20 -18.93 20.38
C ASP A 677 -7.64 -18.37 20.35
N TYR A 678 -7.85 -17.12 19.91
CA TYR A 678 -9.18 -16.53 19.67
C TYR A 678 -9.95 -17.29 18.59
N LEU A 679 -9.36 -17.51 17.41
CA LEU A 679 -9.99 -18.32 16.34
C LEU A 679 -10.29 -19.75 16.82
N THR A 680 -9.38 -20.35 17.59
CA THR A 680 -9.58 -21.68 18.20
C THR A 680 -10.78 -21.68 19.17
N GLY A 681 -10.95 -20.62 19.96
CA GLY A 681 -12.09 -20.44 20.88
C GLY A 681 -13.43 -20.16 20.19
N LYS A 682 -13.42 -19.75 18.91
CA LYS A 682 -14.60 -19.56 18.06
C LYS A 682 -14.99 -20.81 17.27
N ALA A 683 -14.07 -21.77 17.09
CA ALA A 683 -14.26 -22.90 16.20
C ALA A 683 -15.08 -24.04 16.83
N GLU A 684 -16.23 -24.37 16.25
CA GLU A 684 -17.04 -25.53 16.65
C GLU A 684 -16.52 -26.80 15.97
N ASN A 685 -15.99 -27.75 16.75
CA ASN A 685 -15.41 -29.01 16.26
C ASN A 685 -14.29 -28.83 15.20
N GLY A 686 -13.60 -27.69 15.23
CA GLY A 686 -12.55 -27.34 14.26
C GLY A 686 -13.01 -26.54 13.02
N ILE A 687 -14.31 -26.24 12.92
CA ILE A 687 -14.90 -25.42 11.84
C ILE A 687 -15.21 -24.01 12.37
N LEU A 688 -14.88 -22.96 11.61
CA LEU A 688 -15.41 -21.61 11.82
C LEU A 688 -16.69 -21.42 11.03
N GLY A 689 -17.77 -20.99 11.69
CA GLY A 689 -19.11 -20.89 11.10
C GLY A 689 -19.46 -19.56 10.43
N HIS A 690 -18.60 -18.53 10.58
CA HIS A 690 -18.88 -17.15 10.17
C HIS A 690 -17.68 -16.52 9.45
N GLY A 691 -17.97 -15.52 8.61
CA GLY A 691 -17.02 -14.78 7.79
C GLY A 691 -17.74 -14.10 6.61
N LEU A 692 -16.98 -13.41 5.75
CA LEU A 692 -17.45 -12.80 4.51
C LEU A 692 -17.52 -13.81 3.35
N GLY A 693 -16.75 -14.91 3.44
CA GLY A 693 -16.67 -15.93 2.40
C GLY A 693 -15.73 -15.54 1.27
N ASP A 694 -15.90 -16.14 0.09
CA ASP A 694 -15.07 -15.87 -1.08
C ASP A 694 -15.57 -14.62 -1.80
N TRP A 695 -15.21 -13.46 -1.24
CA TRP A 695 -15.76 -12.15 -1.59
C TRP A 695 -15.54 -11.78 -3.07
N PHE A 696 -16.58 -11.20 -3.69
CA PHE A 696 -16.72 -11.03 -5.15
C PHE A 696 -16.62 -12.30 -6.02
N GLY A 697 -16.74 -13.49 -5.41
CA GLY A 697 -16.98 -14.74 -6.14
C GLY A 697 -18.29 -14.71 -6.94
N LEU A 698 -18.28 -15.41 -8.08
CA LEU A 698 -19.43 -15.54 -8.98
C LEU A 698 -20.21 -16.85 -8.75
N ASP A 699 -19.69 -17.75 -7.92
CA ASP A 699 -20.34 -18.98 -7.44
C ASP A 699 -20.93 -18.76 -6.04
N ASP A 700 -22.23 -18.50 -5.98
CA ASP A 700 -22.99 -18.27 -4.74
C ASP A 700 -23.27 -19.55 -3.93
N SER A 701 -22.76 -20.72 -4.37
CA SER A 701 -22.82 -21.98 -3.63
C SER A 701 -21.62 -22.23 -2.71
N THR A 702 -20.56 -21.42 -2.80
CA THR A 702 -19.35 -21.54 -1.96
C THR A 702 -19.69 -21.35 -0.47
N PRO A 703 -19.53 -22.36 0.41
CA PRO A 703 -19.95 -22.23 1.81
C PRO A 703 -19.03 -21.30 2.60
N VAL A 704 -19.56 -20.23 3.20
CA VAL A 704 -18.81 -19.32 4.10
C VAL A 704 -17.98 -20.07 5.17
N PRO A 705 -18.50 -21.12 5.85
CA PRO A 705 -17.72 -21.87 6.84
C PRO A 705 -16.48 -22.57 6.27
N LEU A 706 -16.50 -22.92 4.98
CA LEU A 706 -15.37 -23.55 4.29
C LEU A 706 -14.24 -22.54 4.10
N VAL A 707 -14.56 -21.35 3.61
CA VAL A 707 -13.59 -20.24 3.38
C VAL A 707 -12.99 -19.76 4.70
N SER A 708 -13.81 -19.66 5.74
CA SER A 708 -13.39 -19.25 7.08
C SER A 708 -12.47 -20.31 7.72
N THR A 709 -12.83 -21.59 7.59
CA THR A 709 -11.99 -22.69 8.08
C THR A 709 -10.67 -22.80 7.32
N TRP A 710 -10.62 -22.47 6.02
CA TRP A 710 -9.36 -22.36 5.27
C TRP A 710 -8.46 -21.24 5.82
N GLY A 711 -9.01 -20.05 6.12
CA GLY A 711 -8.27 -18.95 6.75
C GLY A 711 -7.64 -19.35 8.09
N TYR A 712 -8.42 -20.01 8.94
CA TYR A 712 -7.97 -20.53 10.24
C TYR A 712 -6.93 -21.66 10.13
N TRP A 713 -7.12 -22.62 9.21
CA TRP A 713 -6.10 -23.60 8.86
C TRP A 713 -4.80 -22.91 8.42
N ARG A 714 -4.91 -21.91 7.55
CA ARG A 714 -3.77 -21.15 6.99
C ARG A 714 -3.05 -20.35 8.06
N ALA A 715 -3.74 -19.89 9.10
CA ALA A 715 -3.15 -19.29 10.30
C ALA A 715 -2.37 -20.34 11.13
N ALA A 716 -2.99 -21.45 11.52
CA ALA A 716 -2.35 -22.53 12.29
C ALA A 716 -1.11 -23.11 11.56
N ALA A 717 -1.25 -23.40 10.27
CA ALA A 717 -0.19 -23.90 9.41
C ALA A 717 0.95 -22.89 9.15
N THR A 718 0.74 -21.62 9.50
CA THR A 718 1.79 -20.58 9.49
C THR A 718 2.46 -20.45 10.85
N MET A 719 1.70 -20.49 11.95
CA MET A 719 2.25 -20.53 13.30
C MET A 719 3.17 -21.73 13.54
N ALA A 720 2.84 -22.91 12.99
CA ALA A 720 3.74 -24.07 12.99
C ALA A 720 5.12 -23.80 12.35
N LYS A 721 5.18 -22.94 11.32
CA LYS A 721 6.40 -22.60 10.58
C LYS A 721 7.18 -21.48 11.28
N VAL A 722 6.48 -20.47 11.78
CA VAL A 722 7.04 -19.38 12.60
C VAL A 722 7.67 -19.94 13.89
N ALA A 723 6.96 -20.79 14.62
CA ALA A 723 7.48 -21.44 15.83
C ALA A 723 8.76 -22.24 15.55
N GLY A 724 8.81 -22.98 14.43
CA GLY A 724 10.00 -23.70 13.99
C GLY A 724 11.20 -22.80 13.66
N VAL A 725 10.98 -21.66 13.00
CA VAL A 725 12.05 -20.67 12.72
C VAL A 725 12.54 -19.99 13.99
N LEU A 726 11.69 -19.83 15.01
CA LEU A 726 12.03 -19.27 16.31
C LEU A 726 12.54 -20.30 17.34
N GLY A 727 12.77 -21.56 16.95
CA GLY A 727 13.25 -22.62 17.84
C GLY A 727 12.25 -23.07 18.92
N ARG A 728 10.97 -22.73 18.77
CA ARG A 728 9.88 -23.08 19.70
C ARG A 728 9.26 -24.42 19.29
N ASP A 729 10.03 -25.50 19.44
CA ASP A 729 9.68 -26.82 18.90
C ASP A 729 8.35 -27.40 19.41
N ASP A 730 8.00 -27.18 20.69
CA ASP A 730 6.75 -27.69 21.26
C ASP A 730 5.51 -26.90 20.78
N ASP A 731 5.64 -25.59 20.57
CA ASP A 731 4.63 -24.81 19.85
C ASP A 731 4.51 -25.30 18.40
N ALA A 732 5.62 -25.54 17.70
CA ALA A 732 5.59 -26.08 16.35
C ALA A 732 4.90 -27.47 16.29
N LYS A 733 5.03 -28.31 17.33
CA LYS A 733 4.26 -29.57 17.47
C LYS A 733 2.77 -29.28 17.73
N ARG A 734 2.44 -28.39 18.68
CA ARG A 734 1.07 -27.95 19.02
C ARG A 734 0.32 -27.46 17.77
N PHE A 735 0.92 -26.57 17.00
CA PHE A 735 0.30 -25.98 15.81
C PHE A 735 0.20 -26.96 14.63
N ARG A 736 1.11 -27.93 14.49
CA ARG A 736 0.95 -29.04 13.52
C ARG A 736 -0.28 -29.89 13.87
N ALA A 737 -0.37 -30.39 15.10
CA ALA A 737 -1.52 -31.17 15.55
C ALA A 737 -2.86 -30.40 15.43
N LEU A 738 -2.85 -29.08 15.66
CA LEU A 738 -4.01 -28.23 15.41
C LEU A 738 -4.35 -28.15 13.92
N THR A 739 -3.34 -27.94 13.05
CA THR A 739 -3.50 -27.94 11.59
C THR A 739 -4.09 -29.26 11.09
N ASP A 740 -3.58 -30.39 11.57
CA ASP A 740 -4.06 -31.74 11.22
C ASP A 740 -5.52 -31.94 11.67
N THR A 741 -5.87 -31.42 12.85
CA THR A 741 -7.25 -31.45 13.39
C THR A 741 -8.21 -30.63 12.51
N ILE A 742 -7.81 -29.44 12.08
CA ILE A 742 -8.62 -28.58 11.20
C ILE A 742 -8.77 -29.23 9.81
N SER A 743 -7.69 -29.80 9.24
CA SER A 743 -7.74 -30.57 7.98
C SER A 743 -8.71 -31.75 8.06
N ALA A 744 -8.72 -32.50 9.16
CA ALA A 744 -9.66 -33.60 9.39
C ALA A 744 -11.11 -33.11 9.50
N ALA A 745 -11.36 -32.03 10.27
CA ALA A 745 -12.69 -31.44 10.42
C ALA A 745 -13.23 -30.91 9.08
N PHE A 746 -12.44 -30.14 8.34
CA PHE A 746 -12.76 -29.61 7.01
C PHE A 746 -13.12 -30.74 6.03
N THR A 747 -12.32 -31.81 6.00
CA THR A 747 -12.57 -32.99 5.14
C THR A 747 -13.87 -33.69 5.51
N GLY A 748 -14.16 -33.85 6.81
CA GLY A 748 -15.39 -34.46 7.30
C GLY A 748 -16.65 -33.60 7.10
N ALA A 749 -16.51 -32.27 7.02
CA ALA A 749 -17.61 -31.33 6.87
C ALA A 749 -17.98 -31.02 5.41
N PHE A 750 -16.99 -30.99 4.50
CA PHE A 750 -17.18 -30.41 3.16
C PHE A 750 -16.89 -31.34 1.97
N ARG A 751 -16.29 -32.52 2.18
CA ARG A 751 -16.03 -33.46 1.08
C ARG A 751 -17.30 -34.17 0.64
N GLN A 752 -17.54 -34.23 -0.67
CA GLN A 752 -18.70 -34.83 -1.30
C GLN A 752 -18.50 -36.33 -1.60
N ASP A 753 -19.58 -37.03 -1.97
CA ASP A 753 -19.56 -38.47 -2.26
C ASP A 753 -18.66 -38.86 -3.46
N ASP A 754 -18.40 -37.93 -4.39
CA ASP A 754 -17.44 -38.12 -5.50
C ASP A 754 -15.96 -37.87 -5.10
N GLY A 755 -15.72 -37.51 -3.84
CA GLY A 755 -14.42 -37.15 -3.29
C GLY A 755 -14.00 -35.70 -3.55
N GLY A 756 -14.77 -34.93 -4.32
CA GLY A 756 -14.58 -33.50 -4.53
C GLY A 756 -15.11 -32.63 -3.38
N PHE A 757 -15.03 -31.31 -3.55
CA PHE A 757 -15.44 -30.32 -2.53
C PHE A 757 -16.50 -29.32 -3.05
N GLY A 758 -17.08 -29.57 -4.24
CA GLY A 758 -18.09 -28.69 -4.86
C GLY A 758 -17.50 -27.70 -5.87
N GLY A 759 -17.84 -26.42 -5.71
CA GLY A 759 -17.44 -25.32 -6.61
C GLY A 759 -15.94 -25.05 -6.66
N GLN A 760 -15.51 -24.19 -7.60
CA GLN A 760 -14.09 -23.93 -7.87
C GLN A 760 -13.32 -23.48 -6.63
N ALA A 761 -13.87 -22.53 -5.87
CA ALA A 761 -13.25 -22.00 -4.65
C ALA A 761 -13.03 -23.11 -3.62
N SER A 762 -14.08 -23.86 -3.30
CA SER A 762 -14.02 -25.01 -2.40
C SER A 762 -12.97 -26.05 -2.82
N GLN A 763 -12.89 -26.33 -4.12
CA GLN A 763 -11.93 -27.30 -4.67
C GLN A 763 -10.49 -26.76 -4.66
N VAL A 764 -10.29 -25.46 -4.85
CA VAL A 764 -9.01 -24.75 -4.71
C VAL A 764 -8.51 -24.79 -3.27
N PHE A 765 -9.36 -24.46 -2.30
CA PHE A 765 -9.00 -24.47 -0.88
C PHE A 765 -8.60 -25.88 -0.42
N ALA A 766 -9.34 -26.91 -0.83
CA ALA A 766 -8.99 -28.30 -0.54
C ALA A 766 -7.64 -28.74 -1.15
N LEU A 767 -7.29 -28.22 -2.34
CA LEU A 767 -6.01 -28.50 -3.00
C LEU A 767 -4.83 -27.75 -2.34
N ASP A 768 -4.97 -26.49 -1.93
CA ASP A 768 -3.91 -25.76 -1.19
C ASP A 768 -3.72 -26.30 0.24
N MET A 769 -4.79 -26.84 0.86
CA MET A 769 -4.73 -27.55 2.13
C MET A 769 -4.07 -28.94 2.05
N GLY A 770 -3.99 -29.54 0.85
CA GLY A 770 -3.53 -30.91 0.67
C GLY A 770 -4.47 -31.98 1.26
N VAL A 771 -5.79 -31.71 1.28
CA VAL A 771 -6.81 -32.66 1.81
C VAL A 771 -7.58 -33.41 0.73
N VAL A 772 -7.33 -33.11 -0.54
CA VAL A 772 -7.76 -33.96 -1.66
C VAL A 772 -6.85 -35.20 -1.71
N PRO A 773 -7.38 -36.43 -1.76
CA PRO A 773 -6.57 -37.64 -1.89
C PRO A 773 -5.66 -37.60 -3.13
N ASP A 774 -4.44 -38.13 -3.02
CA ASP A 774 -3.42 -38.11 -4.07
C ASP A 774 -3.93 -38.74 -5.39
N GLU A 775 -4.76 -39.77 -5.30
CA GLU A 775 -5.38 -40.44 -6.44
C GLU A 775 -6.48 -39.63 -7.14
N LEU A 776 -7.06 -38.63 -6.47
CA LEU A 776 -8.09 -37.73 -7.01
C LEU A 776 -7.54 -36.36 -7.41
N ALA A 777 -6.44 -35.92 -6.81
CA ALA A 777 -5.86 -34.60 -7.03
C ALA A 777 -5.57 -34.27 -8.51
N PRO A 778 -5.06 -35.20 -9.36
CA PRO A 778 -4.90 -34.96 -10.80
C PRO A 778 -6.22 -34.67 -11.51
N GLY A 779 -7.29 -35.42 -11.19
CA GLY A 779 -8.62 -35.22 -11.79
C GLY A 779 -9.30 -33.93 -11.34
N ALA A 780 -9.09 -33.53 -10.08
CA ALA A 780 -9.53 -32.23 -9.57
C ALA A 780 -8.79 -31.08 -10.25
N LEU A 781 -7.46 -31.18 -10.40
CA LEU A 781 -6.63 -30.23 -11.13
C LEU A 781 -7.06 -30.12 -12.59
N ASP A 782 -7.31 -31.23 -13.30
CA ASP A 782 -7.70 -31.22 -14.71
C ASP A 782 -9.11 -30.65 -14.96
N ARG A 783 -10.04 -30.80 -13.99
CA ARG A 783 -11.34 -30.12 -14.02
C ARG A 783 -11.14 -28.61 -13.89
N LEU A 784 -10.47 -28.18 -12.82
CA LEU A 784 -10.19 -26.77 -12.51
C LEU A 784 -9.40 -26.05 -13.63
N SER A 785 -8.42 -26.74 -14.20
CA SER A 785 -7.59 -26.24 -15.32
C SER A 785 -8.44 -25.96 -16.56
N ARG A 786 -9.38 -26.84 -16.88
CA ARG A 786 -10.30 -26.65 -18.02
C ARG A 786 -11.21 -25.44 -17.80
N ASP A 787 -11.84 -25.34 -16.64
CA ASP A 787 -12.78 -24.26 -16.34
C ASP A 787 -12.09 -22.88 -16.41
N VAL A 788 -10.84 -22.77 -15.93
CA VAL A 788 -10.03 -21.55 -16.04
C VAL A 788 -9.66 -21.25 -17.50
N ARG A 789 -9.19 -22.25 -18.26
CA ARG A 789 -8.83 -22.10 -19.69
C ARG A 789 -10.01 -21.61 -20.53
N ASP A 790 -11.19 -22.18 -20.29
CA ASP A 790 -12.40 -21.90 -21.06
C ASP A 790 -13.09 -20.59 -20.62
N GLY A 791 -12.47 -19.81 -19.72
CA GLY A 791 -12.93 -18.50 -19.28
C GLY A 791 -14.08 -18.53 -18.25
N ALA A 792 -14.37 -19.70 -17.67
CA ALA A 792 -15.44 -19.93 -16.71
C ALA A 792 -14.98 -19.73 -15.25
N LEU A 793 -14.13 -18.74 -14.98
CA LEU A 793 -13.66 -18.43 -13.63
C LEU A 793 -14.83 -17.98 -12.73
N THR A 794 -15.03 -18.64 -11.59
CA THR A 794 -16.10 -18.28 -10.64
C THR A 794 -15.62 -17.88 -9.23
N VAL A 795 -14.31 -17.93 -8.98
CA VAL A 795 -13.72 -17.63 -7.66
C VAL A 795 -13.70 -16.13 -7.33
N GLY A 796 -13.77 -15.83 -6.04
CA GLY A 796 -13.56 -14.51 -5.44
C GLY A 796 -12.12 -14.27 -4.99
N GLU A 797 -11.90 -13.17 -4.29
CA GLU A 797 -10.56 -12.67 -3.93
C GLU A 797 -9.78 -13.58 -2.96
N ILE A 798 -10.46 -14.42 -2.18
CA ILE A 798 -9.83 -15.28 -1.17
C ILE A 798 -9.27 -16.53 -1.82
N ALA A 799 -10.02 -17.13 -2.75
CA ALA A 799 -9.61 -18.28 -3.53
C ALA A 799 -8.68 -17.90 -4.70
N LEU A 800 -8.77 -16.69 -5.27
CA LEU A 800 -8.01 -16.31 -6.48
C LEU A 800 -6.46 -16.44 -6.32
N PRO A 801 -5.81 -15.97 -5.23
CA PRO A 801 -4.37 -16.19 -5.02
C PRO A 801 -4.01 -17.66 -4.77
N ALA A 802 -4.93 -18.44 -4.18
CA ALA A 802 -4.73 -19.86 -3.95
C ALA A 802 -4.83 -20.64 -5.26
N LEU A 803 -5.79 -20.31 -6.14
CA LEU A 803 -5.96 -20.87 -7.48
C LEU A 803 -4.70 -20.71 -8.32
N TYR A 804 -4.18 -19.49 -8.41
CA TYR A 804 -2.96 -19.22 -9.17
C TYR A 804 -1.73 -19.94 -8.61
N GLN A 805 -1.64 -20.11 -7.29
CA GLN A 805 -0.58 -20.91 -6.67
C GLN A 805 -0.75 -22.41 -6.93
N VAL A 806 -1.95 -22.97 -6.80
CA VAL A 806 -2.24 -24.40 -7.05
C VAL A 806 -1.94 -24.76 -8.51
N LEU A 807 -2.46 -24.00 -9.48
CA LEU A 807 -2.22 -24.23 -10.91
C LEU A 807 -0.74 -24.01 -11.28
N THR A 808 -0.05 -23.02 -10.68
CA THR A 808 1.39 -22.82 -10.85
C THR A 808 2.20 -24.00 -10.32
N ARG A 809 1.91 -24.50 -9.12
CA ARG A 809 2.58 -25.68 -8.54
C ARG A 809 2.34 -26.95 -9.38
N ALA A 810 1.21 -27.03 -10.06
CA ALA A 810 0.85 -28.12 -10.99
C ALA A 810 1.32 -27.91 -12.44
N GLY A 811 2.07 -26.83 -12.74
CA GLY A 811 2.57 -26.53 -14.09
C GLY A 811 1.49 -26.18 -15.13
N ARG A 812 0.27 -25.86 -14.69
CA ARG A 812 -0.92 -25.59 -15.54
C ARG A 812 -0.89 -24.16 -16.10
N HIS A 813 0.17 -23.85 -16.85
CA HIS A 813 0.48 -22.50 -17.32
C HIS A 813 -0.22 -22.10 -18.62
N GLU A 814 -0.57 -23.08 -19.47
CA GLU A 814 -1.38 -22.83 -20.68
C GLU A 814 -2.81 -22.41 -20.30
N GLU A 815 -3.33 -22.93 -19.19
CA GLU A 815 -4.66 -22.60 -18.68
C GLU A 815 -4.70 -21.23 -18.04
N LEU A 816 -3.67 -20.88 -17.25
CA LEU A 816 -3.47 -19.53 -16.74
C LEU A 816 -3.27 -18.51 -17.89
N TRP A 817 -2.56 -18.89 -18.95
CA TRP A 817 -2.43 -18.07 -20.16
C TRP A 817 -3.76 -17.86 -20.88
N GLY A 818 -4.58 -18.92 -21.02
CA GLY A 818 -5.92 -18.85 -21.59
C GLY A 818 -6.81 -17.81 -20.89
N PHE A 819 -6.80 -17.80 -19.55
CA PHE A 819 -7.52 -16.78 -18.78
C PHE A 819 -6.89 -15.38 -18.89
N ALA A 820 -5.56 -15.27 -18.73
CA ALA A 820 -4.85 -13.98 -18.76
C ALA A 820 -5.00 -13.24 -20.09
N ASN A 821 -5.06 -14.00 -21.19
CA ASN A 821 -5.16 -13.48 -22.55
C ASN A 821 -6.62 -13.35 -23.04
N SER A 822 -7.60 -13.72 -22.22
CA SER A 822 -9.03 -13.59 -22.50
C SER A 822 -9.48 -12.13 -22.45
N THR A 823 -10.41 -11.76 -23.34
CA THR A 823 -11.13 -10.48 -23.29
C THR A 823 -12.65 -10.67 -23.12
N SER A 824 -13.09 -11.89 -22.82
CA SER A 824 -14.50 -12.20 -22.52
C SER A 824 -14.83 -11.81 -21.07
N HIS A 825 -16.06 -11.40 -20.81
CA HIS A 825 -16.52 -11.23 -19.42
C HIS A 825 -16.76 -12.61 -18.77
N PRO A 826 -16.23 -12.91 -17.58
CA PRO A 826 -15.36 -12.09 -16.73
C PRO A 826 -13.85 -12.28 -17.06
N SER A 827 -13.07 -11.19 -17.13
CA SER A 827 -11.59 -11.25 -17.21
C SER A 827 -10.95 -9.87 -17.02
N TYR A 828 -9.64 -9.83 -16.71
CA TYR A 828 -8.87 -8.58 -16.73
C TYR A 828 -8.84 -7.95 -18.13
N GLY A 829 -8.69 -8.76 -19.18
CA GLY A 829 -8.68 -8.26 -20.55
C GLY A 829 -10.03 -7.66 -20.97
N TYR A 830 -11.15 -8.11 -20.39
CA TYR A 830 -12.43 -7.42 -20.50
C TYR A 830 -12.35 -6.01 -19.88
N GLN A 831 -11.83 -5.85 -18.65
CA GLN A 831 -11.66 -4.54 -18.02
C GLN A 831 -10.82 -3.59 -18.90
N VAL A 832 -9.66 -4.04 -19.37
CA VAL A 832 -8.76 -3.28 -20.25
C VAL A 832 -9.47 -2.85 -21.54
N ARG A 833 -10.18 -3.76 -22.21
CA ARG A 833 -10.92 -3.46 -23.45
C ARG A 833 -12.09 -2.49 -23.26
N HIS A 834 -12.60 -2.35 -22.03
CA HIS A 834 -13.65 -1.39 -21.69
C HIS A 834 -13.11 -0.11 -21.02
N GLY A 835 -11.80 0.15 -21.11
CA GLY A 835 -11.20 1.42 -20.73
C GLY A 835 -10.77 1.55 -19.28
N ALA A 836 -10.60 0.44 -18.56
CA ALA A 836 -9.99 0.45 -17.23
C ALA A 836 -8.58 1.05 -17.30
N THR A 837 -8.23 1.86 -16.29
CA THR A 837 -6.91 2.49 -16.15
C THR A 837 -6.28 2.23 -14.78
N ALA A 838 -7.09 1.77 -13.82
CA ALA A 838 -6.70 1.02 -12.63
C ALA A 838 -7.66 -0.20 -12.55
N LEU A 839 -7.28 -1.24 -11.80
CA LEU A 839 -8.10 -2.43 -11.59
C LEU A 839 -9.42 -2.07 -10.89
N THR A 840 -10.53 -2.64 -11.37
CA THR A 840 -11.87 -2.42 -10.80
C THR A 840 -12.23 -3.48 -9.76
N GLU A 841 -13.00 -3.08 -8.75
CA GLU A 841 -13.49 -3.93 -7.65
C GLU A 841 -14.32 -5.14 -8.12
N ALA A 842 -14.99 -5.02 -9.26
CA ALA A 842 -15.70 -6.14 -9.90
C ALA A 842 -15.09 -6.53 -11.25
N TRP A 843 -15.32 -7.78 -11.63
CA TRP A 843 -14.96 -8.35 -12.93
C TRP A 843 -15.69 -7.73 -14.13
N ASP A 844 -16.75 -6.94 -13.89
CA ASP A 844 -17.57 -6.31 -14.95
C ASP A 844 -16.93 -5.05 -15.56
N GLY A 845 -15.71 -4.70 -15.14
CA GLY A 845 -14.93 -3.61 -15.70
C GLY A 845 -15.41 -2.23 -15.22
N PRO A 846 -15.24 -1.17 -16.02
CA PRO A 846 -15.59 0.18 -15.58
C PRO A 846 -17.10 0.47 -15.43
N THR A 847 -17.73 -0.09 -14.40
CA THR A 847 -19.19 -0.04 -14.18
C THR A 847 -19.64 0.96 -13.14
N ARG A 848 -20.81 1.58 -13.36
CA ARG A 848 -21.37 2.58 -12.46
C ARG A 848 -21.86 1.94 -11.16
N GLY A 849 -21.10 2.11 -10.09
CA GLY A 849 -21.54 1.82 -8.73
C GLY A 849 -20.47 1.29 -7.79
N LEU A 850 -19.35 0.82 -8.33
CA LEU A 850 -18.25 0.23 -7.58
C LEU A 850 -16.96 1.06 -7.72
N SER A 851 -15.94 0.71 -6.94
CA SER A 851 -14.61 1.31 -7.01
C SER A 851 -13.97 1.00 -8.36
N GLN A 852 -13.37 2.04 -8.95
CA GLN A 852 -12.59 1.95 -10.18
C GLN A 852 -11.08 1.87 -9.89
N ASN A 853 -10.72 1.65 -8.63
CA ASN A 853 -9.36 1.54 -8.14
C ASN A 853 -9.38 0.67 -6.86
N HIS A 854 -9.25 -0.64 -7.02
CA HIS A 854 -9.21 -1.64 -5.96
C HIS A 854 -8.36 -2.81 -6.48
N TYR A 855 -7.31 -3.21 -5.75
CA TYR A 855 -6.31 -4.14 -6.29
C TYR A 855 -6.53 -5.60 -5.87
N MET A 856 -7.60 -5.91 -5.12
CA MET A 856 -7.91 -7.22 -4.53
C MET A 856 -7.93 -8.39 -5.52
N LEU A 857 -8.44 -8.15 -6.73
CA LEU A 857 -8.47 -9.16 -7.80
C LEU A 857 -7.11 -9.29 -8.52
N GLY A 858 -6.11 -8.46 -8.20
CA GLY A 858 -4.83 -8.34 -8.90
C GLY A 858 -3.84 -9.50 -8.72
N ALA A 859 -4.27 -10.62 -8.13
CA ALA A 859 -3.42 -11.75 -7.76
C ALA A 859 -2.63 -12.38 -8.92
N ILE A 860 -3.03 -12.15 -10.17
CA ILE A 860 -2.35 -12.70 -11.36
C ILE A 860 -0.97 -12.08 -11.59
N ASP A 861 -0.71 -10.87 -11.09
CA ASP A 861 0.58 -10.19 -11.28
C ASP A 861 1.74 -10.96 -10.62
N ALA A 862 1.46 -11.63 -9.50
CA ALA A 862 2.42 -12.55 -8.87
C ALA A 862 2.72 -13.77 -9.76
N TRP A 863 1.82 -14.19 -10.66
CA TRP A 863 2.10 -15.20 -11.69
C TRP A 863 2.82 -14.62 -12.92
N PHE A 864 2.62 -13.35 -13.27
CA PHE A 864 3.41 -12.68 -14.30
C PHE A 864 4.91 -12.72 -13.94
N TYR A 865 5.28 -12.32 -12.72
CA TYR A 865 6.67 -12.43 -12.26
C TYR A 865 7.13 -13.89 -12.05
N ARG A 866 6.36 -14.70 -11.32
CA ARG A 866 6.77 -16.06 -10.88
C ARG A 866 6.69 -17.13 -11.97
N GLY A 867 5.77 -16.98 -12.93
CA GLY A 867 5.48 -17.96 -13.98
C GLY A 867 5.91 -17.51 -15.38
N LEU A 868 5.53 -16.32 -15.83
CA LEU A 868 5.95 -15.81 -17.15
C LEU A 868 7.41 -15.35 -17.12
N GLY A 869 7.80 -14.56 -16.13
CA GLY A 869 9.19 -14.23 -15.83
C GLY A 869 9.97 -15.35 -15.13
N GLY A 870 9.28 -16.35 -14.58
CA GLY A 870 9.90 -17.50 -13.91
C GLY A 870 10.59 -17.20 -12.57
N ILE A 871 10.53 -15.96 -12.05
CA ILE A 871 11.32 -15.50 -10.90
C ILE A 871 10.73 -16.04 -9.60
N GLY A 872 11.42 -17.02 -9.01
CA GLY A 872 11.00 -17.70 -7.80
C GLY A 872 12.12 -17.93 -6.78
N GLN A 873 11.77 -18.62 -5.70
CA GLN A 873 12.65 -18.92 -4.59
C GLN A 873 12.58 -20.42 -4.27
N ALA A 874 13.73 -21.06 -4.09
CA ALA A 874 13.81 -22.50 -3.92
C ALA A 874 13.17 -23.00 -2.60
N PRO A 875 12.78 -24.29 -2.52
CA PRO A 875 12.41 -24.92 -1.25
C PRO A 875 13.48 -24.71 -0.16
N GLY A 876 13.04 -24.36 1.05
CA GLY A 876 13.92 -24.07 2.19
C GLY A 876 14.90 -22.90 2.00
N SER A 877 14.72 -22.06 0.97
CA SER A 877 15.49 -20.82 0.73
C SER A 877 14.73 -19.62 1.29
N ASN A 878 15.41 -18.64 1.88
CA ASN A 878 14.80 -17.39 2.38
C ASN A 878 15.59 -16.17 1.87
N GLY A 879 14.92 -15.01 1.79
CA GLY A 879 15.54 -13.77 1.34
C GLY A 879 16.02 -13.78 -0.12
N PHE A 880 15.60 -14.76 -0.92
CA PHE A 880 16.09 -15.06 -2.28
C PHE A 880 17.57 -15.50 -2.37
N ARG A 881 18.18 -16.02 -1.29
CA ARG A 881 19.57 -16.58 -1.32
C ARG A 881 19.74 -17.74 -2.30
N ARG A 882 18.72 -18.60 -2.45
CA ARG A 882 18.62 -19.58 -3.54
C ARG A 882 17.35 -19.32 -4.34
N LEU A 883 17.51 -18.92 -5.59
CA LEU A 883 16.45 -18.67 -6.57
C LEU A 883 15.99 -19.97 -7.23
N ILE A 884 14.80 -19.92 -7.80
CA ILE A 884 14.44 -20.73 -8.97
C ILE A 884 14.14 -19.76 -10.10
N VAL A 885 14.63 -20.04 -11.30
CA VAL A 885 14.29 -19.32 -12.53
C VAL A 885 13.70 -20.32 -13.51
N ALA A 886 12.37 -20.37 -13.61
CA ALA A 886 11.64 -21.37 -14.36
C ALA A 886 10.49 -20.73 -15.19
N PRO A 887 10.79 -20.00 -16.27
CA PRO A 887 9.78 -19.36 -17.10
C PRO A 887 8.94 -20.39 -17.86
N ALA A 888 7.64 -20.14 -17.98
CA ALA A 888 6.66 -21.08 -18.53
C ALA A 888 6.50 -21.03 -20.06
N ALA A 889 6.76 -19.88 -20.69
CA ALA A 889 6.64 -19.62 -22.14
C ALA A 889 5.37 -20.18 -22.87
N PRO A 890 4.15 -19.96 -22.34
CA PRO A 890 2.92 -20.58 -22.84
C PRO A 890 2.39 -19.98 -24.16
N GLY A 891 1.55 -20.74 -24.85
CA GLY A 891 0.67 -20.28 -25.92
C GLY A 891 1.39 -19.57 -27.07
N ASP A 892 0.91 -18.37 -27.41
CA ASP A 892 1.43 -17.48 -28.46
C ASP A 892 2.46 -16.46 -27.96
N LEU A 893 2.96 -16.58 -26.72
CA LEU A 893 3.91 -15.62 -26.15
C LEU A 893 5.33 -15.78 -26.73
N GLU A 894 5.92 -14.69 -27.23
CA GLU A 894 7.20 -14.71 -27.93
C GLU A 894 8.36 -14.21 -27.06
N SER A 895 8.10 -13.31 -26.11
CA SER A 895 9.13 -12.82 -25.18
C SER A 895 8.56 -12.27 -23.87
N VAL A 896 9.39 -12.29 -22.82
CA VAL A 896 9.17 -11.64 -21.53
C VAL A 896 10.47 -11.01 -21.04
N ARG A 897 10.37 -9.85 -20.39
CA ARG A 897 11.43 -9.27 -19.57
C ARG A 897 10.88 -8.96 -18.18
N ALA A 898 11.36 -9.68 -17.19
CA ALA A 898 11.00 -9.51 -15.78
C ALA A 898 12.24 -9.18 -14.95
N ALA A 899 12.14 -8.25 -14.01
CA ALA A 899 13.19 -8.01 -13.01
C ALA A 899 12.59 -7.57 -11.67
N THR A 900 13.27 -7.87 -10.57
CA THR A 900 12.91 -7.36 -9.23
C THR A 900 14.17 -7.25 -8.35
N ARG A 901 14.16 -6.39 -7.34
CA ARG A 901 15.30 -6.24 -6.41
C ARG A 901 15.05 -6.99 -5.10
N THR A 902 15.84 -8.04 -4.90
CA THR A 902 15.90 -8.84 -3.67
C THR A 902 16.84 -8.19 -2.63
N PRO A 903 16.89 -8.69 -1.37
CA PRO A 903 17.89 -8.27 -0.39
C PRO A 903 19.35 -8.33 -0.88
N TYR A 904 19.69 -9.28 -1.74
CA TYR A 904 21.06 -9.49 -2.25
C TYR A 904 21.38 -8.58 -3.44
N GLY A 905 20.38 -8.22 -4.25
CA GLY A 905 20.51 -7.39 -5.43
C GLY A 905 19.40 -7.64 -6.45
N GLN A 906 19.57 -7.15 -7.67
CA GLN A 906 18.64 -7.38 -8.77
C GLN A 906 18.65 -8.85 -9.21
N VAL A 907 17.47 -9.41 -9.42
CA VAL A 907 17.26 -10.64 -10.20
C VAL A 907 16.58 -10.21 -11.50
N GLY A 908 17.13 -10.64 -12.63
CA GLY A 908 16.64 -10.30 -13.96
C GLY A 908 16.46 -11.55 -14.81
N VAL A 909 15.39 -11.58 -15.60
CA VAL A 909 15.09 -12.64 -16.57
C VAL A 909 14.61 -12.00 -17.88
N SER A 910 15.25 -12.37 -18.98
CA SER A 910 14.88 -11.94 -20.33
C SER A 910 14.86 -13.19 -21.21
N TRP A 911 13.72 -13.52 -21.82
CA TRP A 911 13.63 -14.66 -22.73
C TRP A 911 12.91 -14.34 -24.02
N GLN A 912 13.29 -15.05 -25.08
CA GLN A 912 12.74 -14.95 -26.43
C GLN A 912 12.56 -16.35 -27.03
N ARG A 913 11.47 -16.55 -27.77
CA ARG A 913 11.07 -17.80 -28.42
C ARG A 913 10.78 -17.54 -29.90
N SER A 914 11.36 -18.34 -30.80
CA SER A 914 11.15 -18.31 -32.25
C SER A 914 10.73 -19.70 -32.77
N ASP A 915 10.62 -19.92 -34.08
CA ASP A 915 10.23 -21.22 -34.63
C ASP A 915 11.31 -22.31 -34.46
N GLY A 916 11.35 -22.90 -33.27
CA GLY A 916 12.28 -23.98 -32.94
C GLY A 916 13.54 -23.55 -32.21
N GLU A 917 13.57 -22.32 -31.70
CA GLU A 917 14.62 -21.85 -30.79
C GLU A 917 13.99 -21.15 -29.58
N PHE A 918 14.65 -21.27 -28.43
CA PHE A 918 14.35 -20.53 -27.21
C PHE A 918 15.67 -20.05 -26.60
N ALA A 919 15.72 -18.80 -26.18
CA ALA A 919 16.89 -18.18 -25.54
C ALA A 919 16.46 -17.52 -24.22
N LEU A 920 17.28 -17.72 -23.17
CA LEU A 920 17.02 -17.27 -21.81
C LEU A 920 18.27 -16.64 -21.19
N GLU A 921 18.18 -15.36 -20.87
CA GLU A 921 19.18 -14.57 -20.13
C GLU A 921 18.74 -14.46 -18.67
N VAL A 922 19.65 -14.70 -17.72
CA VAL A 922 19.39 -14.67 -16.28
C VAL A 922 20.48 -13.90 -15.54
N GLU A 923 20.07 -12.87 -14.80
CA GLU A 923 20.89 -12.16 -13.83
C GLU A 923 20.63 -12.73 -12.43
N VAL A 924 21.71 -13.16 -11.77
CA VAL A 924 21.70 -13.65 -10.38
C VAL A 924 22.58 -12.71 -9.53
N PRO A 925 22.06 -12.12 -8.44
CA PRO A 925 22.81 -11.14 -7.65
C PRO A 925 23.89 -11.81 -6.78
N PRO A 926 25.01 -11.12 -6.50
CA PRO A 926 26.05 -11.59 -5.58
C PRO A 926 25.52 -12.01 -4.21
N GLY A 927 25.99 -13.15 -3.72
CA GLY A 927 25.50 -13.78 -2.49
C GLY A 927 24.28 -14.69 -2.68
N SER A 928 23.66 -14.69 -3.87
CA SER A 928 22.64 -15.68 -4.28
C SER A 928 23.17 -16.73 -5.27
N SER A 929 22.45 -17.85 -5.34
CA SER A 929 22.55 -18.85 -6.41
C SER A 929 21.18 -19.07 -7.06
N ALA A 930 21.13 -19.68 -8.25
CA ALA A 930 19.87 -20.01 -8.92
C ALA A 930 19.85 -21.44 -9.46
N GLU A 931 18.70 -22.09 -9.34
CA GLU A 931 18.35 -23.22 -10.19
C GLU A 931 17.57 -22.70 -11.41
N VAL A 932 18.20 -22.70 -12.57
CA VAL A 932 17.59 -22.28 -13.83
C VAL A 932 17.01 -23.52 -14.53
N ARG A 933 15.75 -23.42 -14.98
CA ARG A 933 15.02 -24.48 -15.68
C ARG A 933 14.45 -23.95 -16.99
N LEU A 934 14.68 -24.66 -18.09
CA LEU A 934 14.06 -24.35 -19.38
C LEU A 934 12.65 -24.97 -19.49
N PRO A 935 11.69 -24.27 -20.12
CA PRO A 935 10.34 -24.79 -20.35
C PRO A 935 10.32 -26.03 -21.25
N ASP A 936 9.25 -26.82 -21.15
CA ASP A 936 9.02 -27.95 -22.04
C ASP A 936 8.39 -27.49 -23.36
N LEU A 937 9.23 -27.22 -24.36
CA LEU A 937 8.81 -26.74 -25.67
C LEU A 937 8.96 -27.81 -26.78
N GLY A 938 9.20 -29.07 -26.41
CA GLY A 938 9.46 -30.16 -27.37
C GLY A 938 10.76 -30.00 -28.19
N LEU A 939 11.65 -29.10 -27.77
CA LEU A 939 12.97 -28.84 -28.35
C LEU A 939 13.95 -29.91 -27.84
N THR A 940 14.83 -30.44 -28.71
CA THR A 940 15.64 -31.63 -28.36
C THR A 940 17.05 -31.31 -27.87
N ARG A 941 17.57 -30.12 -28.22
CA ARG A 941 18.96 -29.74 -27.96
C ARG A 941 19.03 -28.54 -27.01
N HIS A 942 19.33 -28.79 -25.75
CA HIS A 942 19.55 -27.75 -24.75
C HIS A 942 21.00 -27.25 -24.76
N THR A 943 21.20 -25.96 -24.48
CA THR A 943 22.50 -25.31 -24.32
C THR A 943 22.57 -24.54 -23.00
N ALA A 944 23.73 -24.60 -22.37
CA ALA A 944 24.06 -23.88 -21.14
C ALA A 944 25.51 -23.37 -21.25
N PRO A 945 25.87 -22.27 -20.56
CA PRO A 945 27.20 -21.68 -20.64
C PRO A 945 28.20 -22.43 -19.75
N GLU A 946 29.48 -22.15 -19.96
CA GLU A 946 30.54 -22.72 -19.11
C GLU A 946 30.35 -22.33 -17.63
N GLY A 947 30.60 -23.26 -16.72
CA GLY A 947 30.40 -23.08 -15.27
C GLY A 947 28.97 -23.39 -14.77
N ALA A 948 27.97 -23.54 -15.64
CA ALA A 948 26.63 -23.97 -15.23
C ALA A 948 26.60 -25.49 -14.95
N VAL A 949 26.16 -25.89 -13.75
CA VAL A 949 26.20 -27.30 -13.31
C VAL A 949 24.85 -27.97 -13.55
N ALA A 950 24.79 -28.92 -14.47
CA ALA A 950 23.55 -29.65 -14.78
C ALA A 950 23.03 -30.45 -13.57
N VAL A 951 21.74 -30.28 -13.25
CA VAL A 951 20.99 -31.03 -12.23
C VAL A 951 19.75 -31.72 -12.79
N GLY A 952 19.48 -31.55 -14.09
CA GLY A 952 18.48 -32.28 -14.86
C GLY A 952 18.64 -31.99 -16.36
N GLU A 953 17.89 -32.70 -17.20
CA GLU A 953 17.96 -32.58 -18.67
C GLU A 953 17.72 -31.15 -19.21
N ARG A 954 16.92 -30.37 -18.46
CA ARG A 954 16.60 -28.96 -18.71
C ARG A 954 16.89 -28.06 -17.51
N ALA A 955 17.77 -28.46 -16.59
CA ALA A 955 17.97 -27.76 -15.33
C ALA A 955 19.45 -27.65 -14.92
N TRP A 956 19.86 -26.44 -14.50
CA TRP A 956 21.24 -26.13 -14.08
C TRP A 956 21.27 -25.30 -12.79
N GLN A 957 22.25 -25.56 -11.95
CA GLN A 957 22.63 -24.68 -10.84
C GLN A 957 23.69 -23.68 -11.30
N VAL A 958 23.50 -22.41 -10.96
CA VAL A 958 24.43 -21.31 -11.23
C VAL A 958 24.64 -20.44 -10.00
N ARG A 959 25.76 -19.72 -9.96
CA ARG A 959 26.08 -18.72 -8.94
C ARG A 959 25.59 -17.33 -9.39
N ALA A 960 25.90 -16.30 -8.61
CA ALA A 960 25.80 -14.92 -9.08
C ALA A 960 26.55 -14.69 -10.41
N GLY A 961 26.02 -13.80 -11.24
CA GLY A 961 26.52 -13.53 -12.59
C GLY A 961 25.40 -13.34 -13.62
N GLN A 962 25.81 -13.23 -14.88
CA GLN A 962 24.94 -13.15 -16.05
C GLN A 962 25.06 -14.47 -16.83
N TRP A 963 23.94 -15.13 -17.12
CA TRP A 963 23.91 -16.49 -17.66
C TRP A 963 22.98 -16.59 -18.87
N THR A 964 23.44 -17.19 -19.97
CA THR A 964 22.65 -17.37 -21.20
C THR A 964 22.46 -18.85 -21.51
N PHE A 965 21.21 -19.30 -21.49
CA PHE A 965 20.77 -20.65 -21.82
C PHE A 965 19.97 -20.66 -23.11
N GLY A 966 19.82 -21.83 -23.72
CA GLY A 966 18.94 -21.98 -24.87
C GLY A 966 18.46 -23.39 -25.13
N ALA A 967 17.56 -23.52 -26.09
CA ALA A 967 17.07 -24.77 -26.62
C ALA A 967 16.84 -24.64 -28.13
N THR A 968 17.15 -25.67 -28.90
CA THR A 968 16.77 -25.77 -30.33
C THR A 968 16.07 -27.09 -30.63
N LYS A 969 15.34 -27.13 -31.75
CA LYS A 969 14.91 -28.38 -32.39
C LYS A 969 16.10 -29.35 -32.54
#